data_AF-A0A4Y3PK65-F1
#
_entry.id   AF-A0A4Y3PK65-F1
#
_cell.length_a   1.000
_cell.length_b   1.000
_cell.length_c   1.000
_cell.angle_alpha   90.00
_cell.angle_beta   90.00
_cell.angle_gamma   90.00
#
_symmetry.space_group_name_H-M   'P 1'
#
loop_
_entity.id
_entity.type
_entity.pdbx_description
1 polymer ?
#
loop_
_entity_poly.entity_id
_entity_poly.type
_entity_poly.pdbx_seq_one_letter_code
_entity_poly.pdbx_strand_id
1 'polypeptide(L)'
;MNQLVVFRRVCTCFLLLLLVLQFAVSPAFAREDIGTRDALTDRIEKYLTDLKNDENSMGMYAGIAVYDLTDKTYLYRHNAERNYIPASNMKLFTTVAALDKLGPDYQWRTDVFLQGKVNAAGVLAGDLVLKGNGDPTLMPADLQQLAAAVKEAGVKRIDGDLLLDESYFDDTRLGVSWMWDDEPYGYSAQLSALSVHKNFVTIAISPGKAANTPPTMAMEPATTYVKINNQVQTVAGAETDITVERPRGKNEILLTGTIGVSAKPYEEDVSLEDPALFVGDIWKQQLLAQGIGFSPSTQIKKTSVTSGVPFRTHLSMPLGEVVVELNKQSDNFYAEMLLKTLGATEKGTGSAEAGSEAVADVMKRAGIDTGFRQVDGSGLSRFDLVTAEQIVKLLDFAQQQTYGVELEKSLPVAGVDGTLKNRMLTTDAEKNLMAKTGSMGGVNSLSGYVTAKNGHKLAFSILINGIYKSKYARDLQDFVGTLLASYPQITAPEGYVPAREKVYPLSVLLDPLFAQPQAVGVTAGVIVKSLDKTGDAAILYEKDADALLTPASNLKLLTTAAALSQLGENYVYKTELYGDAPVTKNGVQQGNLYLKGYGDPTISTENALQVQEGVTIEKIAAWIKQQGIRQVTGNLVLDESFFDKERLGLGWAWDDESYYYNPTLGALALNRGTVMVEYKPAKQAGEAVAFNLLPKTNYVTIVNESKTVEAGQENTFAILRDRGTNTIRLTGNLPLDHPGDYERVPVEEPAKYAGTVLQEAMASQGIQFAPGSQLIVQTVPPSAVKWHEFTSLPLKDIVAYLNKKSDNFYAEMLLKTIGAVKKGTGSAAAGAEVVQETVASFGGKTNFDMVDGSGLTRYNLISARHLASVLEGMAKQTSFAAFDASLPIAGVDGTLKNRLTDLAAAKTIHAKTGSMTGANSLSGYLTTQSGERLVVSIIMNGYVEDEDFFMELQDRIMSIVAAYE
;
A
#
# COMPACT_ATOMS: atom_id res chain seq x y z
N MET A 1 52.07 38.20 -13.56
CA MET A 1 50.60 38.16 -13.37
C MET A 1 49.79 37.89 -14.65
N ASN A 2 50.27 38.20 -15.87
CA ASN A 2 49.51 37.90 -17.12
C ASN A 2 49.67 36.47 -17.69
N GLN A 3 50.67 35.69 -17.28
CA GLN A 3 50.85 34.32 -17.82
C GLN A 3 49.99 33.26 -17.12
N LEU A 4 49.61 33.45 -15.86
CA LEU A 4 48.77 32.49 -15.11
C LEU A 4 47.30 32.49 -15.57
N VAL A 5 46.81 33.64 -16.04
CA VAL A 5 45.43 33.80 -16.54
C VAL A 5 45.28 33.22 -17.95
N VAL A 6 46.31 33.36 -18.79
CA VAL A 6 46.35 32.74 -20.12
C VAL A 6 46.48 31.22 -20.00
N PHE A 7 47.27 30.70 -19.06
CA PHE A 7 47.41 29.26 -18.86
C PHE A 7 46.12 28.61 -18.32
N ARG A 8 45.38 29.29 -17.43
CA ARG A 8 44.05 28.82 -16.99
C ARG A 8 43.02 28.84 -18.13
N ARG A 9 42.93 29.90 -18.93
CA ARG A 9 41.98 29.94 -20.07
C ARG A 9 42.31 28.92 -21.16
N VAL A 10 43.59 28.67 -21.44
CA VAL A 10 44.00 27.64 -22.40
C VAL A 10 43.69 26.23 -21.86
N CYS A 11 43.93 25.96 -20.56
CA CYS A 11 43.55 24.67 -19.96
C CYS A 11 42.04 24.46 -19.89
N THR A 12 41.24 25.50 -19.61
CA THR A 12 39.77 25.39 -19.59
C THR A 12 39.21 25.18 -21.00
N CYS A 13 39.76 25.86 -22.02
CA CYS A 13 39.38 25.60 -23.41
C CYS A 13 39.85 24.22 -23.90
N PHE A 14 40.99 23.70 -23.45
CA PHE A 14 41.46 22.35 -23.82
C PHE A 14 40.65 21.25 -23.13
N LEU A 15 40.19 21.45 -21.89
CA LEU A 15 39.28 20.54 -21.20
C LEU A 15 37.88 20.54 -21.82
N LEU A 16 37.36 21.71 -22.22
CA LEU A 16 36.11 21.82 -22.98
C LEU A 16 36.24 21.18 -24.37
N LEU A 17 37.38 21.32 -25.06
CA LEU A 17 37.62 20.67 -26.35
C LEU A 17 37.76 19.14 -26.19
N LEU A 18 38.37 18.65 -25.12
CA LEU A 18 38.46 17.21 -24.80
C LEU A 18 37.12 16.62 -24.37
N LEU A 19 36.27 17.37 -23.64
CA LEU A 19 34.88 16.98 -23.37
C LEU A 19 34.06 16.96 -24.66
N VAL A 20 34.17 17.98 -25.52
CA VAL A 20 33.48 18.01 -26.83
C VAL A 20 34.00 16.91 -27.77
N LEU A 21 35.28 16.55 -27.72
CA LEU A 21 35.85 15.42 -28.48
C LEU A 21 35.48 14.04 -27.87
N GLN A 22 35.21 13.95 -26.57
CA GLN A 22 34.59 12.76 -25.96
C GLN A 22 33.09 12.65 -26.24
N PHE A 23 32.40 13.77 -26.48
CA PHE A 23 31.01 13.78 -26.98
C PHE A 23 30.90 13.66 -28.51
N ALA A 24 31.99 13.88 -29.26
CA ALA A 24 32.05 13.66 -30.71
C ALA A 24 32.42 12.22 -31.12
N VAL A 25 32.83 11.39 -30.15
CA VAL A 25 32.74 9.93 -30.29
C VAL A 25 31.42 9.53 -29.65
N SER A 26 30.32 9.80 -30.35
CA SER A 26 29.13 8.98 -30.13
C SER A 26 29.62 7.53 -30.19
N PRO A 27 29.33 6.66 -29.19
CA PRO A 27 29.09 5.30 -29.60
C PRO A 27 28.10 5.44 -30.73
N ALA A 28 28.45 4.95 -31.91
CA ALA A 28 27.41 4.51 -32.81
C ALA A 28 26.62 3.52 -31.94
N PHE A 29 25.60 4.01 -31.23
CA PHE A 29 24.45 3.22 -30.86
C PHE A 29 24.20 2.45 -32.12
N ALA A 30 24.28 1.12 -32.00
CA ALA A 30 23.94 0.21 -33.06
C ALA A 30 22.67 0.80 -33.67
N ARG A 31 22.83 1.44 -34.83
CA ARG A 31 21.77 1.61 -35.78
C ARG A 31 21.54 0.15 -36.11
N GLU A 32 20.65 -0.48 -35.36
CA GLU A 32 20.12 -1.77 -35.74
C GLU A 32 19.85 -1.59 -37.21
N ASP A 33 20.54 -2.38 -38.02
CA ASP A 33 20.13 -2.59 -39.38
C ASP A 33 18.61 -2.73 -39.30
N ILE A 34 17.89 -1.95 -40.11
CA ILE A 34 16.48 -2.22 -40.36
C ILE A 34 16.48 -3.54 -41.15
N GLY A 35 16.86 -4.63 -40.47
CA GLY A 35 16.56 -5.97 -40.86
C GLY A 35 15.06 -5.98 -41.06
N THR A 36 14.62 -6.64 -42.12
CA THR A 36 13.21 -6.85 -42.42
C THR A 36 12.48 -7.22 -41.13
N ARG A 37 11.74 -6.26 -40.56
CA ARG A 37 10.92 -6.50 -39.36
C ARG A 37 10.01 -7.67 -39.65
N ASP A 38 9.97 -8.64 -38.75
CA ASP A 38 9.15 -9.82 -38.91
C ASP A 38 7.68 -9.51 -38.56
N ALA A 39 6.78 -10.37 -39.01
CA ALA A 39 5.34 -10.18 -38.85
C ALA A 39 4.85 -10.23 -37.40
N LEU A 40 5.56 -10.93 -36.48
CA LEU A 40 5.22 -10.95 -35.06
C LEU A 40 5.46 -9.57 -34.46
N THR A 41 6.65 -9.01 -34.69
CA THR A 41 7.03 -7.67 -34.23
C THR A 41 6.02 -6.61 -34.69
N ASP A 42 5.69 -6.58 -35.98
CA ASP A 42 4.76 -5.56 -36.51
C ASP A 42 3.34 -5.69 -35.97
N ARG A 43 2.85 -6.92 -35.74
CA ARG A 43 1.52 -7.15 -35.15
C ARG A 43 1.43 -6.63 -33.72
N ILE A 44 2.45 -6.91 -32.89
CA ILE A 44 2.47 -6.48 -31.49
C ILE A 44 2.62 -4.95 -31.40
N GLU A 45 3.59 -4.37 -32.12
CA GLU A 45 3.82 -2.91 -32.09
C GLU A 45 2.63 -2.11 -32.62
N LYS A 46 1.94 -2.61 -33.65
CA LYS A 46 0.68 -1.99 -34.09
C LYS A 46 -0.36 -2.01 -32.98
N TYR A 47 -0.58 -3.15 -32.33
CA TYR A 47 -1.59 -3.25 -31.28
C TYR A 47 -1.26 -2.35 -30.08
N LEU A 48 0.00 -2.29 -29.66
CA LEU A 48 0.46 -1.33 -28.64
C LEU A 48 0.23 0.13 -29.07
N THR A 49 0.41 0.45 -30.35
CA THR A 49 0.12 1.78 -30.89
C THR A 49 -1.38 2.10 -30.85
N ASP A 50 -2.24 1.14 -31.24
CA ASP A 50 -3.69 1.31 -31.19
C ASP A 50 -4.15 1.56 -29.75
N LEU A 51 -3.60 0.82 -28.78
CA LEU A 51 -3.87 1.00 -27.35
C LEU A 51 -3.47 2.39 -26.84
N LYS A 52 -2.27 2.88 -27.20
CA LYS A 52 -1.82 4.23 -26.82
C LYS A 52 -2.75 5.34 -27.32
N ASN A 53 -3.51 5.10 -28.40
CA ASN A 53 -4.43 6.06 -28.99
C ASN A 53 -5.90 5.90 -28.52
N ASP A 54 -6.23 4.84 -27.78
CA ASP A 54 -7.57 4.60 -27.22
C ASP A 54 -7.68 5.25 -25.82
N GLU A 55 -8.69 6.10 -25.60
CA GLU A 55 -8.86 6.84 -24.35
C GLU A 55 -9.00 5.95 -23.10
N ASN A 56 -9.55 4.74 -23.22
CA ASN A 56 -9.74 3.83 -22.11
C ASN A 56 -8.47 3.04 -21.74
N SER A 57 -7.44 3.15 -22.57
CA SER A 57 -6.27 2.30 -22.55
C SER A 57 -4.96 3.11 -22.59
N MET A 58 -5.05 4.37 -23.01
CA MET A 58 -4.01 5.38 -22.94
C MET A 58 -3.48 5.49 -21.51
N GLY A 59 -2.15 5.40 -21.39
CA GLY A 59 -1.42 5.48 -20.14
C GLY A 59 -1.02 4.14 -19.54
N MET A 60 -1.56 3.03 -20.04
CA MET A 60 -0.95 1.73 -19.78
C MET A 60 0.42 1.65 -20.46
N TYR A 61 1.35 0.93 -19.84
CA TYR A 61 2.66 0.63 -20.42
C TYR A 61 3.02 -0.82 -20.15
N ALA A 62 3.70 -1.44 -21.12
CA ALA A 62 3.97 -2.87 -21.13
C ALA A 62 5.46 -3.16 -21.27
N GLY A 63 5.89 -4.25 -20.64
CA GLY A 63 7.17 -4.92 -20.81
C GLY A 63 6.92 -6.32 -21.35
N ILE A 64 7.49 -6.64 -22.51
CA ILE A 64 7.26 -7.91 -23.20
C ILE A 64 8.61 -8.52 -23.60
N ALA A 65 8.79 -9.79 -23.28
CA ALA A 65 9.92 -10.59 -23.73
C ALA A 65 9.43 -11.94 -24.23
N VAL A 66 9.94 -12.37 -25.39
CA VAL A 66 9.64 -13.67 -26.02
C VAL A 66 10.95 -14.32 -26.43
N TYR A 67 11.20 -15.52 -25.90
CA TYR A 67 12.44 -16.26 -26.10
C TYR A 67 12.14 -17.68 -26.57
N ASP A 68 12.78 -18.07 -27.67
CA ASP A 68 12.73 -19.42 -28.18
C ASP A 68 13.69 -20.29 -27.38
N LEU A 69 13.13 -21.21 -26.58
CA LEU A 69 13.93 -22.13 -25.75
C LEU A 69 14.64 -23.20 -26.58
N THR A 70 14.20 -23.42 -27.81
CA THR A 70 14.75 -24.41 -28.76
C THR A 70 15.99 -23.83 -29.43
N ASP A 71 15.85 -22.65 -30.02
CA ASP A 71 16.92 -21.97 -30.78
C ASP A 71 17.80 -21.09 -29.89
N LYS A 72 17.41 -20.86 -28.63
CA LYS A 72 18.11 -19.99 -27.66
C LYS A 72 18.26 -18.55 -28.15
N THR A 73 17.23 -18.02 -28.81
CA THR A 73 17.21 -16.65 -29.35
C THR A 73 15.96 -15.88 -28.92
N TYR A 74 16.07 -14.56 -28.78
CA TYR A 74 14.90 -13.70 -28.56
C TYR A 74 14.15 -13.50 -29.88
N LEU A 75 12.84 -13.74 -29.86
CA LEU A 75 11.95 -13.47 -30.99
C LEU A 75 11.36 -12.06 -30.93
N TYR A 76 11.17 -11.51 -29.73
CA TYR A 76 10.61 -10.17 -29.54
C TYR A 76 10.97 -9.62 -28.16
N ARG A 77 11.26 -8.31 -28.11
CA ARG A 77 11.51 -7.54 -26.88
C ARG A 77 10.88 -6.16 -27.00
N HIS A 78 10.12 -5.75 -26.00
CA HIS A 78 9.56 -4.40 -25.89
C HIS A 78 9.67 -3.95 -24.44
N ASN A 79 10.48 -2.91 -24.18
CA ASN A 79 10.78 -2.44 -22.82
C ASN A 79 11.14 -3.59 -21.84
N ALA A 80 11.77 -4.66 -22.35
CA ALA A 80 11.94 -5.91 -21.64
C ALA A 80 12.82 -5.80 -20.38
N GLU A 81 13.62 -4.74 -20.29
CA GLU A 81 14.56 -4.43 -19.20
C GLU A 81 14.01 -3.39 -18.21
N ARG A 82 12.81 -2.83 -18.44
CA ARG A 82 12.16 -1.95 -17.46
C ARG A 82 11.58 -2.77 -16.31
N ASN A 83 11.53 -2.17 -15.13
CA ASN A 83 10.90 -2.77 -13.95
C ASN A 83 9.40 -2.52 -13.96
N TYR A 84 8.66 -3.54 -13.55
CA TYR A 84 7.22 -3.54 -13.39
C TYR A 84 6.85 -4.17 -12.05
N ILE A 85 5.73 -3.72 -11.49
CA ILE A 85 5.04 -4.46 -10.43
C ILE A 85 4.46 -5.72 -11.09
N PRO A 86 4.88 -6.94 -10.70
CA PRO A 86 4.50 -8.16 -11.41
C PRO A 86 3.14 -8.73 -11.04
N ALA A 87 2.54 -8.28 -9.94
CA ALA A 87 1.45 -9.02 -9.27
C ALA A 87 1.86 -10.49 -9.04
N SER A 88 0.91 -11.43 -9.10
CA SER A 88 1.15 -12.86 -8.88
C SER A 88 2.12 -13.57 -9.83
N ASN A 89 2.79 -12.87 -10.75
CA ASN A 89 3.98 -13.41 -11.42
C ASN A 89 5.20 -13.47 -10.48
N MET A 90 5.21 -12.74 -9.35
CA MET A 90 6.24 -12.92 -8.31
C MET A 90 6.28 -14.36 -7.77
N LYS A 91 5.13 -15.03 -7.73
CA LYS A 91 5.02 -16.45 -7.34
C LYS A 91 5.91 -17.39 -8.18
N LEU A 92 6.27 -17.02 -9.42
CA LEU A 92 7.21 -17.81 -10.23
C LEU A 92 8.60 -17.84 -9.57
N PHE A 93 9.06 -16.72 -9.01
CA PHE A 93 10.33 -16.64 -8.30
C PHE A 93 10.31 -17.50 -7.03
N THR A 94 9.27 -17.34 -6.22
CA THR A 94 9.06 -18.10 -4.98
C THR A 94 8.95 -19.61 -5.25
N THR A 95 8.15 -20.02 -6.24
CA THR A 95 7.94 -21.45 -6.54
C THR A 95 9.16 -22.11 -7.17
N VAL A 96 9.88 -21.42 -8.07
CA VAL A 96 11.14 -21.94 -8.61
C VAL A 96 12.18 -22.09 -7.51
N ALA A 97 12.33 -21.11 -6.62
CA ALA A 97 13.26 -21.21 -5.51
C ALA A 97 12.89 -22.33 -4.54
N ALA A 98 11.61 -22.50 -4.20
CA ALA A 98 11.14 -23.58 -3.35
C ALA A 98 11.42 -24.97 -3.97
N LEU A 99 11.09 -25.15 -5.25
CA LEU A 99 11.35 -26.41 -5.96
C LEU A 99 12.85 -26.72 -6.06
N ASP A 100 13.68 -25.70 -6.28
CA ASP A 100 15.14 -25.86 -6.39
C ASP A 100 15.80 -26.22 -5.06
N LYS A 101 15.41 -25.54 -3.97
CA LYS A 101 16.05 -25.68 -2.66
C LYS A 101 15.52 -26.84 -1.84
N LEU A 102 14.20 -27.05 -1.85
CA LEU A 102 13.54 -28.03 -1.00
C LEU A 102 13.26 -29.35 -1.75
N GLY A 103 13.05 -29.28 -3.07
CA GLY A 103 12.63 -30.40 -3.89
C GLY A 103 11.13 -30.69 -3.80
N PRO A 104 10.52 -31.28 -4.84
CA PRO A 104 9.06 -31.46 -4.93
C PRO A 104 8.47 -32.41 -3.87
N ASP A 105 9.30 -33.27 -3.28
CA ASP A 105 8.89 -34.23 -2.25
C ASP A 105 8.94 -33.65 -0.81
N TYR A 106 9.35 -32.38 -0.66
CA TYR A 106 9.39 -31.74 0.66
C TYR A 106 7.99 -31.73 1.31
N GLN A 107 7.93 -32.07 2.60
CA GLN A 107 6.71 -32.03 3.39
C GLN A 107 6.96 -31.25 4.69
N TRP A 108 6.00 -30.40 5.04
CA TRP A 108 6.00 -29.69 6.30
C TRP A 108 5.54 -30.60 7.43
N ARG A 109 5.95 -30.24 8.65
CA ARG A 109 5.66 -31.00 9.86
C ARG A 109 4.75 -30.23 10.79
N THR A 110 3.77 -30.92 11.34
CA THR A 110 3.01 -30.45 12.51
C THR A 110 3.19 -31.47 13.64
N ASP A 111 3.82 -31.04 14.74
CA ASP A 111 4.26 -31.93 15.81
C ASP A 111 3.36 -31.78 17.06
N VAL A 112 3.04 -32.91 17.71
CA VAL A 112 2.31 -32.95 18.98
C VAL A 112 3.25 -33.46 20.08
N PHE A 113 3.31 -32.76 21.22
CA PHE A 113 4.09 -33.17 22.39
C PHE A 113 3.20 -33.40 23.61
N LEU A 114 3.46 -34.49 24.31
CA LEU A 114 2.88 -34.77 25.63
C LEU A 114 3.89 -34.36 26.70
N GLN A 115 3.72 -33.17 27.31
CA GLN A 115 4.61 -32.68 28.37
C GLN A 115 4.13 -33.16 29.74
N GLY A 116 4.27 -34.45 29.98
CA GLY A 116 3.84 -35.08 31.23
C GLY A 116 3.72 -36.58 31.08
N LYS A 117 3.22 -37.25 32.12
CA LYS A 117 2.91 -38.68 32.07
C LYS A 117 1.41 -38.88 32.01
N VAL A 118 0.98 -39.80 31.15
CA VAL A 118 -0.39 -40.31 31.15
C VAL A 118 -0.49 -41.37 32.24
N ASN A 119 -1.36 -41.15 33.24
CA ASN A 119 -1.55 -42.10 34.33
C ASN A 119 -2.52 -43.24 33.94
N ALA A 120 -2.68 -44.23 34.81
CA ALA A 120 -3.55 -45.40 34.56
C ALA A 120 -5.03 -45.05 34.36
N ALA A 121 -5.48 -43.88 34.83
CA ALA A 121 -6.83 -43.38 34.60
C ALA A 121 -6.99 -42.66 33.25
N GLY A 122 -5.90 -42.51 32.48
CA GLY A 122 -5.87 -41.78 31.22
C GLY A 122 -5.72 -40.27 31.37
N VAL A 123 -5.24 -39.78 32.52
CA VAL A 123 -5.03 -38.34 32.74
C VAL A 123 -3.59 -37.97 32.36
N LEU A 124 -3.42 -37.01 31.46
CA LEU A 124 -2.14 -36.36 31.20
C LEU A 124 -1.89 -35.33 32.30
N ALA A 125 -0.97 -35.64 33.22
CA ALA A 125 -0.53 -34.74 34.27
C ALA A 125 0.53 -33.76 33.72
N GLY A 126 0.08 -32.81 32.91
CA GLY A 126 0.91 -31.80 32.27
C GLY A 126 0.29 -31.27 30.98
N ASP A 127 1.09 -30.57 30.19
CA ASP A 127 0.62 -29.79 29.04
C ASP A 127 0.59 -30.64 27.76
N LEU A 128 -0.31 -30.28 26.85
CA LEU A 128 -0.35 -30.80 25.49
C LEU A 128 0.07 -29.69 24.54
N VAL A 129 1.16 -29.90 23.79
CA VAL A 129 1.67 -28.89 22.86
C VAL A 129 1.37 -29.28 21.42
N LEU A 130 0.90 -28.32 20.63
CA LEU A 130 0.83 -28.39 19.17
C LEU A 130 1.82 -27.39 18.58
N LYS A 131 2.77 -27.88 17.78
CA LYS A 131 3.80 -27.08 17.13
C LYS A 131 3.62 -27.10 15.62
N GLY A 132 3.48 -25.91 15.05
CA GLY A 132 3.47 -25.72 13.60
C GLY A 132 4.87 -25.42 13.11
N ASN A 133 5.34 -26.18 12.11
CA ASN A 133 6.60 -25.89 11.42
C ASN A 133 6.34 -25.37 9.99
N GLY A 134 5.30 -24.53 9.83
CA GLY A 134 5.02 -23.81 8.59
C GLY A 134 4.13 -24.54 7.59
N ASP A 135 3.44 -25.62 7.98
CA ASP A 135 2.52 -26.35 7.09
C ASP A 135 1.36 -25.43 6.63
N PRO A 136 1.28 -25.10 5.32
CA PRO A 136 0.21 -24.22 4.84
C PRO A 136 -1.09 -24.98 4.54
N THR A 137 -1.08 -26.32 4.58
CA THR A 137 -2.14 -27.18 4.05
C THR A 137 -3.03 -27.81 5.11
N LEU A 138 -2.72 -27.57 6.38
CA LEU A 138 -3.42 -28.20 7.50
C LEU A 138 -4.92 -27.86 7.49
N MET A 139 -5.76 -28.87 7.59
CA MET A 139 -7.22 -28.72 7.65
C MET A 139 -7.79 -29.20 9.00
N PRO A 140 -9.03 -28.83 9.36
CA PRO A 140 -9.68 -29.33 10.57
C PRO A 140 -9.71 -30.86 10.68
N ALA A 141 -9.77 -31.56 9.54
CA ALA A 141 -9.72 -33.02 9.47
C ALA A 141 -8.36 -33.61 9.90
N ASP A 142 -7.25 -32.91 9.65
CA ASP A 142 -5.92 -33.34 10.07
C ASP A 142 -5.74 -33.15 11.58
N LEU A 143 -6.26 -32.04 12.11
CA LEU A 143 -6.41 -31.86 13.56
C LEU A 143 -7.30 -32.95 14.16
N GLN A 144 -8.40 -33.34 13.53
CA GLN A 144 -9.22 -34.44 14.02
C GLN A 144 -8.42 -35.77 14.13
N GLN A 145 -7.56 -36.06 13.15
CA GLN A 145 -6.70 -37.24 13.15
C GLN A 145 -5.62 -37.17 14.25
N LEU A 146 -4.99 -36.01 14.45
CA LEU A 146 -4.05 -35.81 15.55
C LEU A 146 -4.73 -36.01 16.91
N ALA A 147 -5.97 -35.52 17.08
CA ALA A 147 -6.74 -35.69 18.31
C ALA A 147 -7.09 -37.16 18.56
N ALA A 148 -7.41 -37.91 17.49
CA ALA A 148 -7.62 -39.34 17.57
C ALA A 148 -6.34 -40.08 18.03
N ALA A 149 -5.17 -39.70 17.53
CA ALA A 149 -3.89 -40.27 17.96
C ALA A 149 -3.61 -40.00 19.46
N VAL A 150 -3.95 -38.81 19.97
CA VAL A 150 -3.85 -38.49 21.41
C VAL A 150 -4.76 -39.39 22.24
N LYS A 151 -5.99 -39.64 21.77
CA LYS A 151 -6.93 -40.58 22.41
C LYS A 151 -6.41 -42.02 22.39
N GLU A 152 -5.84 -42.46 21.26
CA GLU A 152 -5.26 -43.80 21.11
C GLU A 152 -4.08 -44.04 22.05
N ALA A 153 -3.33 -43.00 22.41
CA ALA A 153 -2.31 -43.07 23.47
C ALA A 153 -2.89 -43.22 24.89
N GLY A 154 -4.20 -43.34 25.03
CA GLY A 154 -4.90 -43.56 26.29
C GLY A 154 -5.25 -42.28 27.04
N VAL A 155 -5.04 -41.10 26.44
CA VAL A 155 -5.43 -39.82 27.03
C VAL A 155 -6.95 -39.68 27.00
N LYS A 156 -7.54 -39.45 28.17
CA LYS A 156 -8.96 -39.19 28.41
C LYS A 156 -9.21 -37.82 29.02
N ARG A 157 -8.22 -37.24 29.69
CA ARG A 157 -8.28 -35.89 30.27
C ARG A 157 -6.89 -35.25 30.29
N ILE A 158 -6.84 -33.93 30.06
CA ILE A 158 -5.62 -33.11 30.16
C ILE A 158 -5.75 -32.19 31.38
N ASP A 159 -4.75 -32.23 32.27
CA ASP A 159 -4.75 -31.42 33.51
C ASP A 159 -3.92 -30.14 33.42
N GLY A 160 -3.01 -30.06 32.43
CA GLY A 160 -2.28 -28.84 32.10
C GLY A 160 -2.97 -27.97 31.05
N ASP A 161 -2.18 -27.12 30.41
CA ASP A 161 -2.57 -26.19 29.37
C ASP A 161 -2.47 -26.80 27.96
N LEU A 162 -3.22 -26.22 27.03
CA LEU A 162 -3.02 -26.40 25.60
C LEU A 162 -2.04 -25.35 25.11
N LEU A 163 -0.82 -25.77 24.78
CA LEU A 163 0.24 -24.87 24.36
C LEU A 163 0.41 -24.90 22.84
N LEU A 164 0.59 -23.72 22.26
CA LEU A 164 0.67 -23.50 20.81
C LEU A 164 2.04 -22.93 20.48
N ASP A 165 2.82 -23.66 19.70
CA ASP A 165 4.15 -23.22 19.27
C ASP A 165 4.11 -22.84 17.78
N GLU A 166 4.18 -21.53 17.53
CA GLU A 166 4.32 -20.93 16.20
C GLU A 166 5.72 -20.34 15.97
N SER A 167 6.69 -20.64 16.84
CA SER A 167 8.00 -19.97 16.87
C SER A 167 8.95 -20.36 15.72
N TYR A 168 8.48 -21.15 14.75
CA TYR A 168 9.26 -21.51 13.57
C TYR A 168 9.38 -20.34 12.59
N PHE A 169 8.38 -19.45 12.58
CA PHE A 169 8.40 -18.19 11.84
C PHE A 169 8.51 -17.00 12.81
N ASP A 170 8.85 -15.83 12.27
CA ASP A 170 8.80 -14.55 13.00
C ASP A 170 7.37 -14.19 13.47
N ASP A 171 7.23 -13.04 14.12
CA ASP A 171 5.94 -12.48 14.55
C ASP A 171 5.33 -11.46 13.55
N THR A 172 5.90 -11.31 12.35
CA THR A 172 5.35 -10.45 11.29
C THR A 172 4.20 -11.16 10.58
N ARG A 173 2.97 -10.72 10.89
CA ARG A 173 1.73 -11.40 10.49
C ARG A 173 1.20 -11.01 9.11
N LEU A 174 1.59 -9.88 8.54
CA LEU A 174 1.13 -9.40 7.23
C LEU A 174 2.35 -9.08 6.34
N GLY A 175 2.18 -9.15 5.02
CA GLY A 175 3.26 -8.83 4.08
C GLY A 175 3.59 -7.34 4.06
N VAL A 176 4.84 -7.00 3.73
CA VAL A 176 5.32 -5.61 3.68
C VAL A 176 4.56 -4.82 2.61
N SER A 177 4.09 -3.63 2.98
CA SER A 177 3.28 -2.76 2.14
C SER A 177 1.96 -3.36 1.62
N TRP A 178 1.41 -4.37 2.30
CA TRP A 178 0.04 -4.79 2.02
C TRP A 178 -0.96 -3.71 2.42
N MET A 179 -2.07 -3.64 1.70
CA MET A 179 -3.09 -2.61 1.91
C MET A 179 -3.96 -2.97 3.12
N TRP A 180 -4.17 -2.03 4.03
CA TRP A 180 -4.96 -2.31 5.25
C TRP A 180 -6.40 -2.71 4.92
N ASP A 181 -6.96 -2.19 3.82
CA ASP A 181 -8.32 -2.45 3.35
C ASP A 181 -8.49 -3.82 2.67
N ASP A 182 -7.39 -4.51 2.34
CA ASP A 182 -7.41 -5.91 1.93
C ASP A 182 -7.48 -6.87 3.12
N GLU A 183 -7.12 -6.40 4.32
CA GLU A 183 -6.96 -7.24 5.49
C GLU A 183 -8.20 -8.07 5.85
N PRO A 184 -9.46 -7.60 5.71
CA PRO A 184 -10.62 -8.44 6.00
C PRO A 184 -10.69 -9.73 5.18
N TYR A 185 -10.09 -9.79 3.99
CA TYR A 185 -10.28 -10.88 3.04
C TYR A 185 -9.23 -11.98 3.18
N GLY A 186 -9.62 -13.22 2.88
CA GLY A 186 -8.79 -14.42 3.05
C GLY A 186 -7.51 -14.43 2.21
N TYR A 187 -7.48 -13.72 1.08
CA TYR A 187 -6.27 -13.57 0.27
C TYR A 187 -5.18 -12.69 0.94
N SER A 188 -5.51 -12.02 2.04
CA SER A 188 -4.64 -11.21 2.90
C SER A 188 -4.59 -11.77 4.34
N ALA A 189 -4.87 -13.07 4.51
CA ALA A 189 -4.89 -13.71 5.82
C ALA A 189 -3.53 -13.62 6.54
N GLN A 190 -3.58 -13.50 7.87
CA GLN A 190 -2.38 -13.42 8.69
C GLN A 190 -1.52 -14.69 8.62
N LEU A 191 -0.21 -14.50 8.66
CA LEU A 191 0.79 -15.55 8.53
C LEU A 191 1.23 -16.08 9.89
N SER A 192 1.25 -17.40 10.05
CA SER A 192 1.77 -18.08 11.25
C SER A 192 2.36 -19.42 10.88
N ALA A 193 3.41 -19.86 11.57
CA ALA A 193 3.92 -21.22 11.38
C ALA A 193 2.93 -22.30 11.83
N LEU A 194 1.97 -21.96 12.68
CA LEU A 194 0.86 -22.82 13.10
C LEU A 194 -0.43 -22.28 12.50
N SER A 195 -0.83 -22.87 11.39
CA SER A 195 -1.96 -22.44 10.57
C SER A 195 -2.96 -23.57 10.36
N VAL A 196 -4.22 -23.23 10.11
CA VAL A 196 -5.26 -24.19 9.68
C VAL A 196 -6.23 -23.49 8.76
N HIS A 197 -6.68 -24.17 7.70
CA HIS A 197 -7.64 -23.63 6.75
C HIS A 197 -7.21 -22.25 6.20
N LYS A 198 -5.92 -22.12 5.88
CA LYS A 198 -5.30 -20.88 5.37
C LYS A 198 -5.55 -19.62 6.22
N ASN A 199 -5.85 -19.81 7.50
CA ASN A 199 -6.07 -18.75 8.50
C ASN A 199 -7.23 -17.80 8.19
N PHE A 200 -8.28 -18.32 7.56
CA PHE A 200 -9.55 -17.63 7.41
C PHE A 200 -10.72 -18.50 7.85
N VAL A 201 -11.89 -17.90 7.93
CA VAL A 201 -13.18 -18.62 7.96
C VAL A 201 -13.95 -18.31 6.68
N THR A 202 -14.51 -19.32 6.03
CA THR A 202 -15.45 -19.15 4.93
C THR A 202 -16.84 -18.93 5.50
N ILE A 203 -17.44 -17.78 5.20
CA ILE A 203 -18.82 -17.44 5.55
C ILE A 203 -19.70 -17.71 4.35
N ALA A 204 -20.70 -18.58 4.52
CA ALA A 204 -21.70 -18.85 3.49
C ALA A 204 -23.07 -18.30 3.93
N ILE A 205 -23.67 -17.40 3.14
CA ILE A 205 -24.98 -16.81 3.37
C ILE A 205 -25.95 -17.29 2.29
N SER A 206 -27.00 -18.00 2.70
CA SER A 206 -28.09 -18.41 1.81
C SER A 206 -29.32 -17.54 2.05
N PRO A 207 -30.04 -17.13 0.98
CA PRO A 207 -31.21 -16.28 1.13
C PRO A 207 -32.32 -16.96 1.94
N GLY A 208 -33.11 -16.15 2.65
CA GLY A 208 -34.32 -16.61 3.29
C GLY A 208 -35.37 -17.09 2.27
N LYS A 209 -36.33 -17.90 2.72
CA LYS A 209 -37.36 -18.51 1.85
C LYS A 209 -38.29 -17.49 1.16
N ALA A 210 -38.37 -16.27 1.69
CA ALA A 210 -39.15 -15.16 1.13
C ALA A 210 -38.50 -13.82 1.49
N ALA A 211 -38.91 -12.74 0.81
CA ALA A 211 -38.46 -11.39 1.16
C ALA A 211 -38.84 -11.06 2.62
N ASN A 212 -37.98 -10.32 3.30
CA ASN A 212 -38.07 -9.98 4.72
C ASN A 212 -37.99 -11.19 5.68
N THR A 213 -37.57 -12.37 5.20
CA THR A 213 -37.17 -13.47 6.08
C THR A 213 -35.65 -13.46 6.28
N PRO A 214 -35.12 -13.74 7.49
CA PRO A 214 -33.68 -13.70 7.71
C PRO A 214 -32.94 -14.72 6.83
N PRO A 215 -31.76 -14.38 6.28
CA PRO A 215 -30.91 -15.35 5.61
C PRO A 215 -30.34 -16.37 6.61
N THR A 216 -29.95 -17.55 6.11
CA THR A 216 -29.23 -18.55 6.91
C THR A 216 -27.73 -18.43 6.65
N MET A 217 -26.93 -18.68 7.69
CA MET A 217 -25.47 -18.58 7.62
C MET A 217 -24.81 -19.87 8.08
N ALA A 218 -23.71 -20.21 7.42
CA ALA A 218 -22.72 -21.18 7.89
C ALA A 218 -21.33 -20.52 7.95
N MET A 219 -20.48 -21.03 8.83
CA MET A 219 -19.08 -20.63 8.98
C MET A 219 -18.23 -21.90 9.03
N GLU A 220 -17.22 -21.97 8.17
CA GLU A 220 -16.26 -23.09 8.12
C GLU A 220 -14.83 -22.54 8.24
N PRO A 221 -13.99 -23.05 9.15
CA PRO A 221 -14.30 -24.00 10.21
C PRO A 221 -15.25 -23.40 11.25
N ALA A 222 -16.12 -24.23 11.83
CA ALA A 222 -16.89 -23.82 12.98
C ALA A 222 -15.95 -23.49 14.17
N THR A 223 -16.01 -22.24 14.66
CA THR A 223 -15.14 -21.73 15.72
C THR A 223 -15.88 -20.85 16.70
N THR A 224 -15.37 -20.76 17.93
CA THR A 224 -15.81 -19.76 18.92
C THR A 224 -14.90 -18.55 18.99
N TYR A 225 -13.78 -18.58 18.26
CA TYR A 225 -12.76 -17.54 18.25
C TYR A 225 -13.14 -16.33 17.40
N VAL A 226 -13.93 -16.56 16.33
CA VAL A 226 -14.50 -15.51 15.47
C VAL A 226 -15.98 -15.33 15.81
N LYS A 227 -16.42 -14.07 15.92
CA LYS A 227 -17.82 -13.71 16.17
C LYS A 227 -18.40 -13.02 14.94
N ILE A 228 -19.58 -13.44 14.50
CA ILE A 228 -20.28 -12.82 13.36
C ILE A 228 -21.53 -12.07 13.85
N ASN A 229 -21.65 -10.81 13.46
CA ASN A 229 -22.84 -9.98 13.58
C ASN A 229 -23.52 -9.85 12.22
N ASN A 230 -24.56 -10.66 12.01
CA ASN A 230 -25.31 -10.66 10.76
C ASN A 230 -26.45 -9.64 10.76
N GLN A 231 -26.40 -8.66 9.86
CA GLN A 231 -27.44 -7.67 9.60
C GLN A 231 -27.94 -7.72 8.15
N VAL A 232 -27.58 -8.75 7.38
CA VAL A 232 -28.02 -8.94 6.01
C VAL A 232 -29.52 -9.24 5.96
N GLN A 233 -30.22 -8.60 5.01
CA GLN A 233 -31.66 -8.78 4.81
C GLN A 233 -31.96 -9.51 3.51
N THR A 234 -32.90 -10.46 3.55
CA THR A 234 -33.38 -11.09 2.31
C THR A 234 -34.37 -10.16 1.62
N VAL A 235 -34.11 -9.80 0.36
CA VAL A 235 -34.97 -8.93 -0.47
C VAL A 235 -35.57 -9.69 -1.65
N ALA A 236 -36.55 -9.09 -2.34
CA ALA A 236 -37.09 -9.68 -3.56
C ALA A 236 -36.04 -9.65 -4.70
N GLY A 237 -36.12 -10.59 -5.64
CA GLY A 237 -35.24 -10.64 -6.82
C GLY A 237 -34.03 -11.55 -6.62
N ALA A 238 -32.99 -11.32 -7.42
CA ALA A 238 -31.78 -12.14 -7.47
C ALA A 238 -30.49 -11.35 -7.18
N GLU A 239 -30.61 -10.04 -6.96
CA GLU A 239 -29.47 -9.16 -6.67
C GLU A 239 -28.89 -9.46 -5.29
N THR A 240 -27.57 -9.31 -5.16
CA THR A 240 -26.85 -9.46 -3.89
C THR A 240 -25.94 -8.26 -3.73
N ASP A 241 -26.01 -7.63 -2.57
CA ASP A 241 -25.19 -6.48 -2.19
C ASP A 241 -24.87 -6.64 -0.70
N ILE A 242 -23.84 -7.42 -0.40
CA ILE A 242 -23.40 -7.72 0.97
C ILE A 242 -22.05 -7.05 1.18
N THR A 243 -21.90 -6.38 2.32
CA THR A 243 -20.62 -5.82 2.77
C THR A 243 -20.10 -6.62 3.96
N VAL A 244 -18.82 -6.98 3.90
CA VAL A 244 -18.10 -7.68 4.98
C VAL A 244 -17.11 -6.70 5.59
N GLU A 245 -17.29 -6.42 6.88
CA GLU A 245 -16.36 -5.58 7.64
C GLU A 245 -15.75 -6.41 8.78
N ARG A 246 -14.42 -6.39 8.89
CA ARG A 246 -13.67 -6.85 10.06
C ARG A 246 -12.88 -5.67 10.63
N PRO A 247 -13.25 -5.11 11.80
CA PRO A 247 -12.48 -4.03 12.39
C PRO A 247 -11.03 -4.46 12.66
N ARG A 248 -10.08 -3.57 12.37
CA ARG A 248 -8.64 -3.82 12.56
C ARG A 248 -8.33 -4.30 13.98
N GLY A 249 -7.52 -5.35 14.11
CA GLY A 249 -7.14 -5.87 15.42
C GLY A 249 -8.27 -6.60 16.15
N LYS A 250 -9.34 -7.03 15.45
CA LYS A 250 -10.50 -7.75 16.02
C LYS A 250 -10.86 -9.01 15.24
N ASN A 251 -11.45 -9.96 15.96
CA ASN A 251 -12.10 -11.18 15.44
C ASN A 251 -13.62 -11.08 15.48
N GLU A 252 -14.13 -9.90 15.14
CA GLU A 252 -15.56 -9.59 15.03
C GLU A 252 -15.86 -9.21 13.58
N ILE A 253 -16.83 -9.88 12.96
CA ILE A 253 -17.20 -9.67 11.57
C ILE A 253 -18.61 -9.09 11.54
N LEU A 254 -18.78 -7.95 10.90
CA LEU A 254 -20.07 -7.32 10.63
C LEU A 254 -20.45 -7.57 9.17
N LEU A 255 -21.62 -8.16 8.97
CA LEU A 255 -22.18 -8.39 7.64
C LEU A 255 -23.43 -7.51 7.49
N THR A 256 -23.44 -6.64 6.48
CA THR A 256 -24.57 -5.75 6.19
C THR A 256 -25.00 -5.88 4.73
N GLY A 257 -26.14 -5.27 4.39
CA GLY A 257 -26.65 -5.24 3.01
C GLY A 257 -27.80 -6.22 2.77
N THR A 258 -27.94 -6.70 1.54
CA THR A 258 -29.09 -7.45 1.06
C THR A 258 -28.74 -8.67 0.21
N ILE A 259 -29.59 -9.70 0.25
CA ILE A 259 -29.50 -10.88 -0.63
C ILE A 259 -30.88 -11.21 -1.21
N GLY A 260 -30.98 -11.35 -2.52
CA GLY A 260 -32.24 -11.67 -3.21
C GLY A 260 -32.72 -13.09 -2.91
N VAL A 261 -34.03 -13.31 -2.75
CA VAL A 261 -34.64 -14.64 -2.56
C VAL A 261 -34.25 -15.67 -3.64
N SER A 262 -33.95 -15.20 -4.85
CA SER A 262 -33.54 -16.04 -5.99
C SER A 262 -32.03 -15.99 -6.26
N ALA A 263 -31.26 -15.33 -5.39
CA ALA A 263 -29.81 -15.27 -5.50
C ALA A 263 -29.20 -16.64 -5.18
N LYS A 264 -28.00 -16.89 -5.71
CA LYS A 264 -27.17 -18.01 -5.24
C LYS A 264 -26.64 -17.68 -3.84
N PRO A 265 -26.26 -18.70 -3.03
CA PRO A 265 -25.53 -18.45 -1.80
C PRO A 265 -24.31 -17.56 -2.06
N TYR A 266 -24.11 -16.58 -1.17
CA TYR A 266 -22.91 -15.75 -1.13
C TYR A 266 -21.87 -16.45 -0.25
N GLU A 267 -20.62 -16.49 -0.69
CA GLU A 267 -19.50 -17.05 0.05
C GLU A 267 -18.36 -16.03 0.08
N GLU A 268 -17.73 -15.86 1.24
CA GLU A 268 -16.56 -14.98 1.42
C GLU A 268 -15.59 -15.61 2.43
N ASP A 269 -14.31 -15.61 2.08
CA ASP A 269 -13.23 -15.99 2.99
C ASP A 269 -12.81 -14.76 3.79
N VAL A 270 -12.98 -14.80 5.11
CA VAL A 270 -12.69 -13.68 6.00
C VAL A 270 -11.54 -14.04 6.93
N SER A 271 -10.51 -13.20 6.94
CA SER A 271 -9.31 -13.39 7.76
C SER A 271 -9.61 -13.18 9.25
N LEU A 272 -8.58 -13.42 10.09
CA LEU A 272 -8.64 -13.26 11.54
C LEU A 272 -7.29 -12.85 12.14
N GLU A 273 -7.34 -12.33 13.36
CA GLU A 273 -6.20 -12.00 14.22
C GLU A 273 -5.68 -13.24 14.95
N ASP A 274 -4.35 -13.37 15.05
CA ASP A 274 -3.64 -14.40 15.81
C ASP A 274 -4.01 -15.84 15.40
N PRO A 275 -3.58 -16.30 14.21
CA PRO A 275 -3.96 -17.62 13.70
C PRO A 275 -3.60 -18.81 14.58
N ALA A 276 -2.50 -18.76 15.33
CA ALA A 276 -2.16 -19.84 16.26
C ALA A 276 -3.25 -20.04 17.33
N LEU A 277 -3.86 -18.96 17.84
CA LEU A 277 -4.94 -19.05 18.83
C LEU A 277 -6.24 -19.59 18.20
N PHE A 278 -6.51 -19.24 16.94
CA PHE A 278 -7.58 -19.84 16.15
C PHE A 278 -7.39 -21.35 15.98
N VAL A 279 -6.17 -21.79 15.63
CA VAL A 279 -5.81 -23.22 15.60
C VAL A 279 -6.05 -23.87 16.96
N GLY A 280 -5.69 -23.19 18.06
CA GLY A 280 -5.93 -23.68 19.42
C GLY A 280 -7.40 -23.90 19.76
N ASP A 281 -8.29 -23.00 19.32
CA ASP A 281 -9.74 -23.17 19.49
C ASP A 281 -10.23 -24.42 18.74
N ILE A 282 -9.88 -24.56 17.46
CA ILE A 282 -10.26 -25.73 16.65
C ILE A 282 -9.67 -27.01 17.25
N TRP A 283 -8.40 -26.99 17.65
CA TRP A 283 -7.72 -28.13 18.26
C TRP A 283 -8.41 -28.61 19.53
N LYS A 284 -8.80 -27.66 20.41
CA LYS A 284 -9.59 -27.97 21.60
C LYS A 284 -10.93 -28.61 21.25
N GLN A 285 -11.62 -28.10 20.24
CA GLN A 285 -12.88 -28.69 19.77
C GLN A 285 -12.70 -30.12 19.25
N GLN A 286 -11.64 -30.38 18.47
CA GLN A 286 -11.35 -31.73 17.97
C GLN A 286 -11.02 -32.72 19.10
N LEU A 287 -10.26 -32.29 20.12
CA LEU A 287 -9.98 -33.10 21.31
C LEU A 287 -11.28 -33.43 22.09
N LEU A 288 -12.15 -32.44 22.29
CA LEU A 288 -13.47 -32.65 22.91
C LEU A 288 -14.34 -33.63 22.11
N ALA A 289 -14.36 -33.50 20.78
CA ALA A 289 -15.11 -34.39 19.89
C ALA A 289 -14.60 -35.84 19.97
N GLN A 290 -13.30 -36.03 20.24
CA GLN A 290 -12.72 -37.34 20.52
C GLN A 290 -13.02 -37.87 21.93
N GLY A 291 -13.67 -37.08 22.79
CA GLY A 291 -14.00 -37.44 24.17
C GLY A 291 -12.87 -37.21 25.17
N ILE A 292 -11.89 -36.38 24.83
CA ILE A 292 -10.80 -35.98 25.73
C ILE A 292 -11.28 -34.75 26.52
N GLY A 293 -11.40 -34.90 27.83
CA GLY A 293 -11.79 -33.83 28.74
C GLY A 293 -10.63 -32.90 29.12
N PHE A 294 -10.97 -31.78 29.75
CA PHE A 294 -10.00 -30.79 30.24
C PHE A 294 -10.23 -30.50 31.72
N SER A 295 -9.19 -30.07 32.42
CA SER A 295 -9.35 -29.40 33.70
C SER A 295 -10.10 -28.07 33.51
N PRO A 296 -10.94 -27.63 34.47
CA PRO A 296 -11.53 -26.29 34.43
C PRO A 296 -10.50 -25.16 34.39
N SER A 297 -9.26 -25.43 34.82
CA SER A 297 -8.14 -24.49 34.79
C SER A 297 -7.34 -24.49 33.49
N THR A 298 -7.61 -25.41 32.56
CA THR A 298 -6.85 -25.52 31.30
C THR A 298 -7.06 -24.29 30.44
N GLN A 299 -5.97 -23.64 30.07
CA GLN A 299 -5.94 -22.47 29.19
C GLN A 299 -5.30 -22.83 27.83
N ILE A 300 -5.64 -22.05 26.81
CA ILE A 300 -4.94 -22.06 25.52
C ILE A 300 -3.92 -20.92 25.56
N LYS A 301 -2.65 -21.22 25.32
CA LYS A 301 -1.54 -20.24 25.39
C LYS A 301 -0.52 -20.48 24.29
N LYS A 302 0.17 -19.41 23.89
CA LYS A 302 1.37 -19.51 23.04
C LYS A 302 2.56 -19.98 23.89
N THR A 303 3.47 -20.72 23.27
CA THR A 303 4.74 -21.19 23.86
C THR A 303 5.84 -21.23 22.81
N SER A 304 7.05 -21.64 23.22
CA SER A 304 8.14 -22.00 22.32
C SER A 304 8.82 -23.26 22.83
N VAL A 305 8.73 -24.34 22.08
CA VAL A 305 9.34 -25.62 22.43
C VAL A 305 10.72 -25.71 21.79
N THR A 306 11.75 -25.69 22.63
CA THR A 306 13.16 -25.77 22.21
C THR A 306 13.76 -27.17 22.31
N SER A 307 13.09 -28.10 22.99
CA SER A 307 13.56 -29.49 23.15
C SER A 307 12.42 -30.46 23.43
N GLY A 308 12.61 -31.73 23.08
CA GLY A 308 11.63 -32.80 23.24
C GLY A 308 11.50 -33.66 21.98
N VAL A 309 10.99 -34.88 22.13
CA VAL A 309 10.66 -35.75 21.00
C VAL A 309 9.15 -35.66 20.76
N PRO A 310 8.69 -35.36 19.53
CA PRO A 310 7.26 -35.38 19.21
C PRO A 310 6.65 -36.74 19.56
N PHE A 311 5.52 -36.73 20.24
CA PHE A 311 4.69 -37.92 20.43
C PHE A 311 4.09 -38.37 19.09
N ARG A 312 3.68 -37.41 18.26
CA ARG A 312 3.13 -37.64 16.92
C ARG A 312 3.56 -36.51 16.00
N THR A 313 3.80 -36.84 14.74
CA THR A 313 4.04 -35.87 13.67
C THR A 313 3.03 -36.12 12.55
N HIS A 314 2.38 -35.06 12.10
CA HIS A 314 1.63 -35.01 10.84
C HIS A 314 2.55 -34.44 9.75
N LEU A 315 2.45 -35.00 8.55
CA LEU A 315 3.14 -34.53 7.35
C LEU A 315 2.11 -33.99 6.38
N SER A 316 2.37 -32.79 5.85
CA SER A 316 1.55 -32.15 4.82
C SER A 316 1.52 -32.96 3.52
N MET A 317 0.74 -32.51 2.53
CA MET A 317 0.99 -32.93 1.15
C MET A 317 2.38 -32.46 0.65
N PRO A 318 2.99 -33.13 -0.36
CA PRO A 318 4.28 -32.74 -0.89
C PRO A 318 4.28 -31.34 -1.55
N LEU A 319 5.43 -30.66 -1.55
CA LEU A 319 5.63 -29.34 -2.16
C LEU A 319 5.15 -29.28 -3.61
N GLY A 320 5.36 -30.35 -4.40
CA GLY A 320 4.89 -30.41 -5.79
C GLY A 320 3.37 -30.21 -5.91
N GLU A 321 2.57 -30.76 -4.98
CA GLU A 321 1.12 -30.58 -4.94
C GLU A 321 0.73 -29.18 -4.46
N VAL A 322 1.45 -28.64 -3.45
CA VAL A 322 1.29 -27.25 -2.98
C VAL A 322 1.54 -26.25 -4.10
N VAL A 323 2.60 -26.43 -4.88
CA VAL A 323 2.94 -25.54 -6.01
C VAL A 323 1.86 -25.61 -7.10
N VAL A 324 1.27 -26.78 -7.36
CA VAL A 324 0.13 -26.92 -8.28
C VAL A 324 -1.06 -26.09 -7.80
N GLU A 325 -1.49 -26.25 -6.55
CA GLU A 325 -2.62 -25.46 -6.03
C GLU A 325 -2.30 -23.96 -6.03
N LEU A 326 -1.10 -23.58 -5.56
CA LEU A 326 -0.61 -22.21 -5.52
C LEU A 326 -0.66 -21.57 -6.90
N ASN A 327 -0.10 -22.19 -7.94
CA ASN A 327 -0.01 -21.56 -9.26
C ASN A 327 -1.34 -21.60 -10.01
N LYS A 328 -2.14 -22.67 -9.86
CA LYS A 328 -3.46 -22.80 -10.51
C LYS A 328 -4.51 -21.86 -9.91
N GLN A 329 -4.58 -21.78 -8.58
CA GLN A 329 -5.53 -20.93 -7.86
C GLN A 329 -4.98 -19.53 -7.57
N SER A 330 -3.68 -19.31 -7.80
CA SER A 330 -2.99 -18.05 -7.48
C SER A 330 -2.98 -17.73 -5.98
N ASP A 331 -2.81 -18.74 -5.14
CA ASP A 331 -2.95 -18.64 -3.69
C ASP A 331 -1.82 -17.80 -3.05
N ASN A 332 -2.19 -16.67 -2.42
CA ASN A 332 -1.23 -15.77 -1.77
C ASN A 332 -0.67 -16.41 -0.49
N PHE A 333 -1.53 -17.04 0.31
CA PHE A 333 -1.17 -17.62 1.59
C PHE A 333 -0.09 -18.69 1.41
N TYR A 334 -0.24 -19.59 0.43
CA TYR A 334 0.79 -20.59 0.13
C TYR A 334 2.11 -19.93 -0.27
N ALA A 335 2.07 -18.90 -1.11
CA ALA A 335 3.28 -18.24 -1.56
C ALA A 335 4.07 -17.59 -0.41
N GLU A 336 3.38 -16.93 0.53
CA GLU A 336 4.03 -16.33 1.70
C GLU A 336 4.57 -17.39 2.67
N MET A 337 3.81 -18.46 2.90
CA MET A 337 4.24 -19.57 3.75
C MET A 337 5.47 -20.28 3.16
N LEU A 338 5.53 -20.44 1.83
CA LEU A 338 6.71 -20.95 1.12
C LEU A 338 7.91 -20.03 1.27
N LEU A 339 7.72 -18.71 1.14
CA LEU A 339 8.79 -17.73 1.31
C LEU A 339 9.39 -17.78 2.72
N LYS A 340 8.55 -17.77 3.77
CA LYS A 340 9.03 -17.92 5.15
C LYS A 340 9.64 -19.29 5.41
N THR A 341 9.15 -20.35 4.76
CA THR A 341 9.78 -21.69 4.84
C THR A 341 11.19 -21.66 4.28
N LEU A 342 11.39 -21.06 3.10
CA LEU A 342 12.71 -20.89 2.50
C LEU A 342 13.65 -20.12 3.43
N GLY A 343 13.18 -19.05 4.07
CA GLY A 343 13.96 -18.32 5.06
C GLY A 343 14.39 -19.22 6.23
N ALA A 344 13.45 -19.99 6.79
CA ALA A 344 13.72 -20.87 7.92
C ALA A 344 14.72 -21.98 7.56
N THR A 345 14.59 -22.60 6.38
CA THR A 345 15.43 -23.73 5.98
C THR A 345 16.79 -23.31 5.44
N GLU A 346 16.87 -22.23 4.66
CA GLU A 346 18.10 -21.82 3.96
C GLU A 346 18.91 -20.75 4.71
N LYS A 347 18.24 -19.91 5.51
CA LYS A 347 18.88 -18.79 6.24
C LYS A 347 18.78 -18.92 7.75
N GLY A 348 18.01 -19.88 8.26
CA GLY A 348 17.85 -20.16 9.69
C GLY A 348 16.78 -19.31 10.39
N THR A 349 16.08 -18.43 9.67
CA THR A 349 15.05 -17.55 10.21
C THR A 349 13.82 -17.53 9.31
N GLY A 350 12.66 -17.90 9.83
CA GLY A 350 11.41 -17.92 9.07
C GLY A 350 10.77 -16.55 8.88
N SER A 351 11.41 -15.68 8.10
CA SER A 351 10.92 -14.34 7.75
C SER A 351 10.82 -14.14 6.24
N ALA A 352 10.02 -13.15 5.81
CA ALA A 352 9.91 -12.79 4.41
C ALA A 352 11.25 -12.29 3.85
N GLU A 353 11.97 -11.47 4.62
CA GLU A 353 13.30 -10.95 4.26
C GLU A 353 14.32 -12.08 4.04
N ALA A 354 14.44 -13.01 4.99
CA ALA A 354 15.31 -14.18 4.86
C ALA A 354 14.88 -15.09 3.69
N GLY A 355 13.57 -15.24 3.48
CA GLY A 355 13.03 -15.93 2.32
C GLY A 355 13.44 -15.28 1.00
N SER A 356 13.31 -13.96 0.88
CA SER A 356 13.72 -13.20 -0.30
C SER A 356 15.22 -13.32 -0.56
N GLU A 357 16.06 -13.36 0.49
CA GLU A 357 17.49 -13.65 0.32
C GLU A 357 17.74 -15.06 -0.22
N ALA A 358 16.95 -16.05 0.17
CA ALA A 358 17.06 -17.41 -0.35
C ALA A 358 16.63 -17.49 -1.82
N VAL A 359 15.59 -16.74 -2.20
CA VAL A 359 15.17 -16.58 -3.60
C VAL A 359 16.27 -15.88 -4.41
N ALA A 360 16.88 -14.82 -3.87
CA ALA A 360 17.96 -14.09 -4.53
C ALA A 360 19.18 -14.98 -4.84
N ASP A 361 19.54 -15.92 -3.96
CA ASP A 361 20.59 -16.90 -4.22
C ASP A 361 20.29 -17.79 -5.45
N VAL A 362 19.02 -18.12 -5.67
CA VAL A 362 18.56 -18.86 -6.85
C VAL A 362 18.58 -17.96 -8.09
N MET A 363 18.13 -16.71 -7.96
CA MET A 363 18.13 -15.73 -9.07
C MET A 363 19.53 -15.45 -9.59
N LYS A 364 20.52 -15.35 -8.71
CA LYS A 364 21.94 -15.25 -9.10
C LYS A 364 22.40 -16.42 -9.97
N ARG A 365 22.00 -17.65 -9.66
CA ARG A 365 22.30 -18.82 -10.51
C ARG A 365 21.54 -18.82 -11.84
N ALA A 366 20.36 -18.20 -11.88
CA ALA A 366 19.60 -17.97 -13.10
C ALA A 366 20.13 -16.79 -13.95
N GLY A 367 21.23 -16.14 -13.54
CA GLY A 367 21.80 -14.99 -14.24
C GLY A 367 21.01 -13.69 -14.05
N ILE A 368 20.32 -13.57 -12.92
CA ILE A 368 19.54 -12.40 -12.48
C ILE A 368 20.23 -11.84 -11.22
N ASP A 369 21.27 -11.02 -11.45
CA ASP A 369 22.13 -10.52 -10.36
C ASP A 369 21.69 -9.17 -9.80
N THR A 370 20.98 -8.36 -10.59
CA THR A 370 20.61 -6.98 -10.25
C THR A 370 19.23 -6.61 -10.81
N GLY A 371 18.67 -5.51 -10.31
CA GLY A 371 17.41 -4.94 -10.81
C GLY A 371 16.17 -5.78 -10.49
N PHE A 372 16.26 -6.71 -9.54
CA PHE A 372 15.15 -7.51 -9.03
C PHE A 372 14.88 -7.12 -7.56
N ARG A 373 13.61 -6.93 -7.20
CA ARG A 373 13.19 -6.69 -5.81
C ARG A 373 12.00 -7.57 -5.47
N GLN A 374 12.12 -8.31 -4.37
CA GLN A 374 11.07 -9.11 -3.78
C GLN A 374 10.96 -8.82 -2.28
N VAL A 375 9.81 -8.34 -1.85
CA VAL A 375 9.51 -8.12 -0.42
C VAL A 375 8.45 -9.07 0.12
N ASP A 376 7.71 -9.76 -0.76
CA ASP A 376 6.77 -10.81 -0.38
C ASP A 376 6.81 -12.01 -1.35
N GLY A 377 6.15 -13.11 -1.00
CA GLY A 377 6.15 -14.33 -1.80
C GLY A 377 5.13 -14.30 -2.93
N SER A 378 4.05 -13.53 -2.77
CA SER A 378 2.82 -13.62 -3.53
C SER A 378 2.71 -12.61 -4.67
N GLY A 379 3.44 -11.50 -4.62
CA GLY A 379 3.27 -10.36 -5.50
C GLY A 379 2.10 -9.46 -5.14
N LEU A 380 1.57 -9.53 -3.92
CA LEU A 380 0.51 -8.63 -3.44
C LEU A 380 1.10 -7.25 -3.09
N SER A 381 2.35 -7.22 -2.66
CA SER A 381 3.11 -6.00 -2.43
C SER A 381 3.38 -5.25 -3.73
N ARG A 382 3.19 -3.94 -3.68
CA ARG A 382 3.53 -3.03 -4.79
C ARG A 382 5.00 -2.61 -4.78
N PHE A 383 5.79 -3.11 -3.84
CA PHE A 383 7.24 -2.86 -3.77
C PHE A 383 8.03 -3.89 -4.57
N ASP A 384 7.39 -4.97 -5.01
CA ASP A 384 7.97 -5.95 -5.90
C ASP A 384 8.22 -5.35 -7.28
N LEU A 385 9.43 -5.57 -7.80
CA LEU A 385 9.87 -5.05 -9.08
C LEU A 385 10.68 -6.10 -9.82
N VAL A 386 10.21 -6.44 -11.02
CA VAL A 386 10.90 -7.38 -11.91
C VAL A 386 10.77 -6.91 -13.36
N THR A 387 11.65 -7.42 -14.23
CA THR A 387 11.59 -7.17 -15.67
C THR A 387 11.03 -8.37 -16.43
N ALA A 388 10.47 -8.14 -17.62
CA ALA A 388 9.98 -9.22 -18.47
C ALA A 388 11.13 -10.16 -18.89
N GLU A 389 12.33 -9.61 -19.11
CA GLU A 389 13.52 -10.41 -19.38
C GLU A 389 13.90 -11.31 -18.19
N GLN A 390 13.87 -10.80 -16.96
CA GLN A 390 14.20 -11.60 -15.78
C GLN A 390 13.25 -12.80 -15.64
N ILE A 391 11.94 -12.61 -15.88
CA ILE A 391 10.99 -13.73 -15.84
C ILE A 391 11.32 -14.75 -16.93
N VAL A 392 11.63 -14.32 -18.15
CA VAL A 392 11.99 -15.26 -19.23
C VAL A 392 13.30 -16.02 -18.92
N LYS A 393 14.30 -15.34 -18.34
CA LYS A 393 15.54 -15.99 -17.84
C LYS A 393 15.24 -17.03 -16.77
N LEU A 394 14.35 -16.70 -15.82
CA LEU A 394 13.91 -17.62 -14.79
C LEU A 394 13.21 -18.86 -15.39
N LEU A 395 12.33 -18.65 -16.38
CA LEU A 395 11.61 -19.72 -17.06
C LEU A 395 12.56 -20.61 -17.88
N ASP A 396 13.56 -20.06 -18.56
CA ASP A 396 14.60 -20.85 -19.25
C ASP A 396 15.48 -21.62 -18.24
N PHE A 397 15.88 -20.98 -17.14
CA PHE A 397 16.64 -21.62 -16.08
C PHE A 397 15.90 -22.83 -15.50
N ALA A 398 14.61 -22.68 -15.16
CA ALA A 398 13.80 -23.75 -14.61
C ALA A 398 13.62 -24.93 -15.58
N GLN A 399 13.52 -24.67 -16.89
CA GLN A 399 13.45 -25.72 -17.92
C GLN A 399 14.71 -26.59 -18.01
N GLN A 400 15.84 -26.07 -17.55
CA GLN A 400 17.10 -26.80 -17.52
C GLN A 400 17.26 -27.66 -16.26
N GLN A 401 16.34 -27.55 -15.29
CA GLN A 401 16.38 -28.30 -14.04
C GLN A 401 15.45 -29.53 -14.07
N THR A 402 15.75 -30.49 -13.19
CA THR A 402 14.96 -31.72 -13.04
C THR A 402 13.52 -31.46 -12.58
N TYR A 403 13.28 -30.38 -11.84
CA TYR A 403 11.96 -29.95 -11.38
C TYR A 403 11.17 -29.12 -12.41
N GLY A 404 11.73 -28.83 -13.60
CA GLY A 404 11.06 -28.00 -14.62
C GLY A 404 9.69 -28.54 -15.05
N VAL A 405 9.53 -29.87 -15.05
CA VAL A 405 8.26 -30.54 -15.33
C VAL A 405 7.19 -30.30 -14.26
N GLU A 406 7.58 -30.18 -12.99
CA GLU A 406 6.65 -29.87 -11.90
C GLU A 406 6.21 -28.41 -11.95
N LEU A 407 7.13 -27.49 -12.29
CA LEU A 407 6.76 -26.10 -12.54
C LEU A 407 5.73 -26.01 -13.68
N GLU A 408 6.00 -26.63 -14.83
CA GLU A 408 5.04 -26.60 -15.96
C GLU A 408 3.67 -27.14 -15.58
N LYS A 409 3.62 -28.32 -14.95
CA LYS A 409 2.37 -28.94 -14.50
C LYS A 409 1.55 -28.03 -13.58
N SER A 410 2.23 -27.18 -12.79
CA SER A 410 1.58 -26.24 -11.88
C SER A 410 0.95 -25.02 -12.57
N LEU A 411 1.37 -24.66 -13.79
CA LEU A 411 0.89 -23.43 -14.45
C LEU A 411 -0.53 -23.61 -15.03
N PRO A 412 -1.45 -22.64 -14.87
CA PRO A 412 -2.75 -22.65 -15.54
C PRO A 412 -2.65 -22.90 -17.04
N VAL A 413 -3.55 -23.71 -17.59
CA VAL A 413 -3.61 -24.02 -19.04
C VAL A 413 -4.79 -23.29 -19.68
N ALA A 414 -4.51 -22.57 -20.76
CA ALA A 414 -5.50 -21.80 -21.52
C ALA A 414 -6.69 -22.66 -21.97
N GLY A 415 -7.91 -22.23 -21.62
CA GLY A 415 -9.15 -22.93 -21.96
C GLY A 415 -9.41 -24.22 -21.18
N VAL A 416 -8.60 -24.53 -20.15
CA VAL A 416 -8.71 -25.80 -19.40
C VAL A 416 -8.92 -25.56 -17.91
N ASP A 417 -8.00 -24.88 -17.22
CA ASP A 417 -8.01 -24.82 -15.76
C ASP A 417 -7.46 -23.50 -15.18
N GLY A 418 -7.52 -23.42 -13.84
CA GLY A 418 -7.05 -22.28 -13.07
C GLY A 418 -7.63 -20.94 -13.55
N THR A 419 -6.78 -19.91 -13.53
CA THR A 419 -7.11 -18.55 -13.94
C THR A 419 -7.20 -18.34 -15.46
N LEU A 420 -6.86 -19.35 -16.27
CA LEU A 420 -6.93 -19.29 -17.74
C LEU A 420 -8.08 -20.14 -18.34
N LYS A 421 -8.89 -20.81 -17.52
CA LYS A 421 -9.96 -21.73 -17.96
C LYS A 421 -10.95 -21.14 -18.99
N ASN A 422 -11.17 -19.83 -18.94
CA ASN A 422 -12.12 -19.12 -19.82
C ASN A 422 -11.43 -18.20 -20.84
N ARG A 423 -10.11 -18.31 -21.03
CA ARG A 423 -9.31 -17.42 -21.90
C ARG A 423 -8.75 -18.17 -23.11
N MET A 424 -8.58 -17.44 -24.22
CA MET A 424 -8.02 -17.95 -25.48
C MET A 424 -8.72 -19.19 -26.03
N LEU A 425 -10.02 -19.33 -25.78
CA LEU A 425 -10.84 -20.39 -26.37
C LEU A 425 -10.92 -20.23 -27.88
N THR A 426 -10.99 -21.33 -28.61
CA THR A 426 -11.09 -21.39 -30.07
C THR A 426 -9.90 -20.79 -30.82
N THR A 427 -8.75 -20.64 -30.16
CA THR A 427 -7.49 -20.20 -30.77
C THR A 427 -6.41 -21.29 -30.70
N ASP A 428 -5.28 -21.08 -31.36
CA ASP A 428 -4.13 -22.00 -31.30
C ASP A 428 -3.48 -22.10 -29.91
N ALA A 429 -3.79 -21.16 -29.00
CA ALA A 429 -3.30 -21.18 -27.63
C ALA A 429 -4.15 -22.07 -26.71
N GLU A 430 -5.39 -22.40 -27.08
CA GLU A 430 -6.27 -23.29 -26.31
C GLU A 430 -5.59 -24.65 -26.09
N LYS A 431 -5.55 -25.13 -24.85
CA LYS A 431 -4.90 -26.39 -24.42
C LYS A 431 -3.40 -26.47 -24.71
N ASN A 432 -2.76 -25.36 -25.03
CA ASN A 432 -1.36 -25.28 -25.42
C ASN A 432 -0.58 -24.29 -24.53
N LEU A 433 -1.07 -23.06 -24.40
CA LEU A 433 -0.41 -22.04 -23.58
C LEU A 433 -0.60 -22.35 -22.09
N MET A 434 0.52 -22.37 -21.36
CA MET A 434 0.59 -22.64 -19.93
C MET A 434 1.27 -21.45 -19.24
N ALA A 435 0.54 -20.70 -18.42
CA ALA A 435 1.08 -19.46 -17.87
C ALA A 435 0.47 -19.04 -16.54
N LYS A 436 1.29 -18.41 -15.70
CA LYS A 436 0.85 -17.77 -14.47
C LYS A 436 0.27 -16.39 -14.81
N THR A 437 -0.97 -16.15 -14.36
CA THR A 437 -1.59 -14.82 -14.40
C THR A 437 -1.22 -14.00 -13.16
N GLY A 438 -1.25 -12.68 -13.27
CA GLY A 438 -1.32 -11.77 -12.14
C GLY A 438 -2.28 -10.60 -12.42
N SER A 439 -3.00 -10.16 -11.40
CA SER A 439 -3.91 -9.02 -11.49
C SER A 439 -4.04 -8.33 -10.12
N MET A 440 -3.92 -7.01 -10.12
CA MET A 440 -4.21 -6.10 -9.01
C MET A 440 -4.71 -4.78 -9.60
N GLY A 441 -5.19 -3.84 -8.78
CA GLY A 441 -5.55 -2.49 -9.25
C GLY A 441 -4.41 -1.85 -10.07
N GLY A 442 -4.63 -1.55 -11.34
CA GLY A 442 -3.65 -0.95 -12.24
C GLY A 442 -2.55 -1.87 -12.79
N VAL A 443 -2.56 -3.17 -12.47
CA VAL A 443 -1.49 -4.13 -12.82
C VAL A 443 -2.07 -5.43 -13.37
N ASN A 444 -1.60 -5.88 -14.53
CA ASN A 444 -1.89 -7.22 -15.08
C ASN A 444 -0.60 -7.86 -15.63
N SER A 445 -0.44 -9.16 -15.42
CA SER A 445 0.70 -9.93 -15.93
C SER A 445 0.30 -11.31 -16.45
N LEU A 446 1.07 -11.82 -17.42
CA LEU A 446 0.95 -13.19 -17.95
C LEU A 446 2.33 -13.68 -18.41
N SER A 447 2.85 -14.73 -17.78
CA SER A 447 4.14 -15.31 -18.16
C SER A 447 4.14 -16.82 -18.04
N GLY A 448 4.84 -17.49 -18.95
CA GLY A 448 4.92 -18.93 -19.00
C GLY A 448 5.43 -19.44 -20.35
N TYR A 449 4.87 -20.57 -20.79
CA TYR A 449 5.30 -21.29 -21.98
C TYR A 449 4.17 -21.46 -23.00
N VAL A 450 4.55 -21.57 -24.27
CA VAL A 450 3.64 -21.97 -25.35
C VAL A 450 4.43 -22.73 -26.42
N THR A 451 3.83 -23.74 -27.01
CA THR A 451 4.42 -24.46 -28.15
C THR A 451 3.90 -23.84 -29.45
N ALA A 452 4.81 -23.33 -30.28
CA ALA A 452 4.49 -22.71 -31.56
C ALA A 452 4.18 -23.76 -32.66
N LYS A 453 3.63 -23.35 -33.81
CA LYS A 453 3.25 -24.27 -34.92
C LYS A 453 4.44 -24.99 -35.56
N ASN A 454 5.64 -24.41 -35.49
CA ASN A 454 6.87 -25.08 -35.90
C ASN A 454 7.37 -26.11 -34.88
N GLY A 455 6.67 -26.30 -33.76
CA GLY A 455 7.04 -27.22 -32.68
C GLY A 455 8.04 -26.64 -31.68
N HIS A 456 8.48 -25.39 -31.86
CA HIS A 456 9.40 -24.73 -30.94
C HIS A 456 8.68 -24.36 -29.64
N LYS A 457 9.38 -24.52 -28.52
CA LYS A 457 8.86 -24.09 -27.22
C LYS A 457 9.32 -22.67 -26.94
N LEU A 458 8.36 -21.78 -26.67
CA LEU A 458 8.62 -20.38 -26.40
C LEU A 458 8.36 -20.09 -24.92
N ALA A 459 9.31 -19.43 -24.26
CA ALA A 459 9.10 -18.76 -22.98
C ALA A 459 8.71 -17.31 -23.24
N PHE A 460 7.73 -16.79 -22.50
CA PHE A 460 7.29 -15.41 -22.65
C PHE A 460 6.92 -14.77 -21.32
N SER A 461 7.01 -13.45 -21.28
CA SER A 461 6.53 -12.62 -20.18
C SER A 461 5.89 -11.35 -20.73
N ILE A 462 4.71 -11.02 -20.19
CA ILE A 462 3.94 -9.80 -20.50
C ILE A 462 3.57 -9.14 -19.18
N LEU A 463 4.22 -8.01 -18.86
CA LEU A 463 3.98 -7.21 -17.66
C LEU A 463 3.34 -5.90 -18.07
N ILE A 464 2.21 -5.53 -17.46
CA ILE A 464 1.46 -4.32 -17.82
C ILE A 464 1.11 -3.57 -16.54
N ASN A 465 1.48 -2.29 -16.48
CA ASN A 465 1.17 -1.38 -15.37
C ASN A 465 0.46 -0.12 -15.92
N GLY A 466 -0.02 0.75 -15.03
CA GLY A 466 -0.70 1.99 -15.41
C GLY A 466 -2.07 1.75 -16.07
N ILE A 467 -2.81 0.74 -15.63
CA ILE A 467 -4.03 0.29 -16.29
C ILE A 467 -5.27 1.01 -15.73
N TYR A 468 -5.90 1.85 -16.55
CA TYR A 468 -7.21 2.44 -16.22
C TYR A 468 -8.37 1.44 -16.41
N LYS A 469 -8.38 0.67 -17.51
CA LYS A 469 -9.38 -0.38 -17.78
C LYS A 469 -8.73 -1.74 -18.03
N SER A 470 -8.88 -2.66 -17.07
CA SER A 470 -8.26 -4.00 -17.07
C SER A 470 -8.60 -4.88 -18.29
N LYS A 471 -9.73 -4.62 -18.97
CA LYS A 471 -10.08 -5.33 -20.22
C LYS A 471 -8.97 -5.24 -21.27
N TYR A 472 -8.45 -4.04 -21.55
CA TYR A 472 -7.49 -3.83 -22.62
C TYR A 472 -6.14 -4.52 -22.36
N ALA A 473 -5.70 -4.52 -21.10
CA ALA A 473 -4.50 -5.25 -20.70
C ALA A 473 -4.67 -6.77 -20.86
N ARG A 474 -5.84 -7.33 -20.53
CA ARG A 474 -6.14 -8.75 -20.77
C ARG A 474 -6.22 -9.07 -22.26
N ASP A 475 -6.83 -8.20 -23.06
CA ASP A 475 -6.90 -8.36 -24.51
C ASP A 475 -5.49 -8.36 -25.14
N LEU A 476 -4.56 -7.50 -24.67
CA LEU A 476 -3.15 -7.53 -25.09
C LEU A 476 -2.47 -8.86 -24.76
N GLN A 477 -2.66 -9.38 -23.54
CA GLN A 477 -2.10 -10.68 -23.14
C GLN A 477 -2.61 -11.82 -24.03
N ASP A 478 -3.92 -11.90 -24.26
CA ASP A 478 -4.53 -12.95 -25.08
C ASP A 478 -4.14 -12.82 -26.56
N PHE A 479 -4.02 -11.59 -27.06
CA PHE A 479 -3.55 -11.30 -28.42
C PHE A 479 -2.12 -11.81 -28.63
N VAL A 480 -1.18 -11.42 -27.75
CA VAL A 480 0.21 -11.89 -27.84
C VAL A 480 0.28 -13.40 -27.66
N GLY A 481 -0.36 -13.98 -26.64
CA GLY A 481 -0.36 -15.43 -26.41
C GLY A 481 -0.87 -16.24 -27.61
N THR A 482 -1.92 -15.75 -28.28
CA THR A 482 -2.45 -16.37 -29.50
C THR A 482 -1.47 -16.26 -30.68
N LEU A 483 -0.82 -15.11 -30.86
CA LEU A 483 0.21 -14.95 -31.91
C LEU A 483 1.39 -15.90 -31.71
N LEU A 484 1.86 -16.04 -30.46
CA LEU A 484 2.96 -16.95 -30.13
C LEU A 484 2.62 -18.41 -30.43
N ALA A 485 1.38 -18.84 -30.13
CA ALA A 485 0.92 -20.18 -30.47
C ALA A 485 0.85 -20.44 -31.98
N SER A 486 0.56 -19.40 -32.78
CA SER A 486 0.50 -19.49 -34.24
C SER A 486 1.87 -19.29 -34.94
N TYR A 487 2.93 -18.92 -34.22
CA TYR A 487 4.25 -18.66 -34.81
C TYR A 487 4.82 -19.88 -35.57
N PRO A 488 5.50 -19.70 -36.74
CA PRO A 488 5.75 -18.44 -37.46
C PRO A 488 4.65 -18.08 -38.46
N GLN A 489 3.47 -18.71 -38.42
CA GLN A 489 2.36 -18.52 -39.37
C GLN A 489 1.58 -17.22 -39.08
N ILE A 490 2.29 -16.09 -39.08
CA ILE A 490 1.76 -14.77 -38.76
C ILE A 490 1.83 -13.89 -40.00
N THR A 491 0.70 -13.27 -40.35
CA THR A 491 0.65 -12.28 -41.43
C THR A 491 0.93 -10.89 -40.86
N ALA A 492 1.82 -10.13 -41.53
CA ALA A 492 2.06 -8.73 -41.18
C ALA A 492 0.76 -7.91 -41.30
N PRO A 493 0.57 -6.86 -40.47
CA PRO A 493 -0.58 -5.97 -40.59
C PRO A 493 -0.52 -5.17 -41.90
N GLU A 494 -1.62 -5.16 -42.66
CA GLU A 494 -1.69 -4.45 -43.93
C GLU A 494 -1.56 -2.93 -43.72
N GLY A 495 -0.66 -2.29 -44.46
CA GLY A 495 -0.49 -0.83 -44.45
C GLY A 495 0.05 -0.23 -43.15
N TYR A 496 0.51 -1.04 -42.19
CA TYR A 496 1.10 -0.53 -40.96
C TYR A 496 2.46 0.11 -41.24
N VAL A 497 2.60 1.36 -40.83
CA VAL A 497 3.88 2.07 -40.81
C VAL A 497 4.16 2.42 -39.35
N PRO A 498 5.27 1.94 -38.77
CA PRO A 498 5.65 2.28 -37.41
C PRO A 498 5.71 3.80 -37.21
N ALA A 499 5.13 4.27 -36.11
CA ALA A 499 5.23 5.68 -35.73
C ALA A 499 6.70 6.04 -35.48
N ARG A 500 7.13 7.19 -36.01
CA ARG A 500 8.45 7.75 -35.65
C ARG A 500 8.34 8.43 -34.30
N GLU A 501 9.35 8.22 -33.47
CA GLU A 501 9.47 8.94 -32.20
C GLU A 501 9.55 10.45 -32.47
N LYS A 502 8.76 11.23 -31.74
CA LYS A 502 8.72 12.69 -31.88
C LYS A 502 9.93 13.27 -31.16
N VAL A 503 10.71 14.07 -31.87
CA VAL A 503 11.87 14.80 -31.30
C VAL A 503 11.41 16.20 -30.94
N TYR A 504 11.68 16.60 -29.70
CA TYR A 504 11.32 17.92 -29.16
C TYR A 504 12.56 18.81 -28.99
N PRO A 505 12.40 20.13 -28.85
CA PRO A 505 13.53 21.06 -28.70
C PRO A 505 14.50 20.69 -27.56
N LEU A 506 13.99 20.18 -26.43
CA LEU A 506 14.81 19.78 -25.28
C LEU A 506 15.31 18.32 -25.34
N SER A 507 14.89 17.51 -26.32
CA SER A 507 15.24 16.08 -26.39
C SER A 507 16.75 15.84 -26.31
N VAL A 508 17.55 16.60 -27.05
CA VAL A 508 19.01 16.47 -27.09
C VAL A 508 19.68 16.68 -25.72
N LEU A 509 19.03 17.44 -24.81
CA LEU A 509 19.55 17.74 -23.48
C LEU A 509 19.02 16.75 -22.43
N LEU A 510 17.78 16.30 -22.56
CA LEU A 510 17.09 15.52 -21.53
C LEU A 510 17.16 14.00 -21.76
N ASP A 511 17.07 13.52 -23.00
CA ASP A 511 17.13 12.08 -23.31
C ASP A 511 18.41 11.41 -22.77
N PRO A 512 19.62 12.01 -22.87
CA PRO A 512 20.84 11.41 -22.33
C PRO A 512 20.80 11.17 -20.82
N LEU A 513 20.00 11.92 -20.07
CA LEU A 513 19.89 11.75 -18.62
C LEU A 513 19.19 10.44 -18.26
N PHE A 514 18.24 9.98 -19.08
CA PHE A 514 17.51 8.73 -18.89
C PHE A 514 18.24 7.51 -19.44
N ALA A 515 19.33 7.71 -20.20
CA ALA A 515 20.18 6.64 -20.72
C ALA A 515 21.30 6.21 -19.75
N GLN A 516 21.40 6.85 -18.58
CA GLN A 516 22.36 6.47 -17.54
C GLN A 516 22.02 5.09 -16.96
N PRO A 517 22.99 4.22 -16.62
CA PRO A 517 22.74 2.87 -16.13
C PRO A 517 21.74 2.78 -14.98
N GLN A 518 21.81 3.71 -14.02
CA GLN A 518 20.93 3.81 -12.85
C GLN A 518 19.46 4.10 -13.23
N ALA A 519 19.21 4.65 -14.43
CA ALA A 519 17.88 5.01 -14.92
C ALA A 519 17.25 3.96 -15.85
N VAL A 520 17.99 2.93 -16.28
CA VAL A 520 17.58 1.97 -17.34
C VAL A 520 16.35 1.13 -16.96
N GLY A 521 16.07 0.95 -15.66
CA GLY A 521 14.89 0.22 -15.16
C GLY A 521 13.64 1.06 -14.92
N VAL A 522 13.72 2.38 -15.07
CA VAL A 522 12.69 3.32 -14.57
C VAL A 522 11.70 3.71 -15.66
N THR A 523 10.42 3.81 -15.27
CA THR A 523 9.42 4.48 -16.11
C THR A 523 9.31 5.92 -15.66
N ALA A 524 9.63 6.85 -16.57
CA ALA A 524 9.68 8.28 -16.30
C ALA A 524 8.69 9.03 -17.19
N GLY A 525 7.56 9.44 -16.61
CA GLY A 525 6.61 10.35 -17.23
C GLY A 525 7.09 11.79 -17.07
N VAL A 526 7.39 12.46 -18.19
CA VAL A 526 7.91 13.82 -18.21
C VAL A 526 7.19 14.64 -19.27
N ILE A 527 6.79 15.86 -18.90
CA ILE A 527 6.32 16.88 -19.84
C ILE A 527 6.86 18.25 -19.45
N VAL A 528 7.37 18.97 -20.45
CA VAL A 528 7.75 20.39 -20.34
C VAL A 528 6.94 21.17 -21.35
N LYS A 529 6.15 22.13 -20.88
CA LYS A 529 5.24 22.88 -21.72
C LYS A 529 5.29 24.38 -21.43
N SER A 530 5.31 25.18 -22.49
CA SER A 530 5.24 26.63 -22.42
C SER A 530 3.81 27.11 -22.19
N LEU A 531 3.64 28.06 -21.26
CA LEU A 531 2.40 28.79 -21.03
C LEU A 531 2.25 29.99 -22.00
N ASP A 532 3.34 30.40 -22.64
CA ASP A 532 3.38 31.56 -23.53
C ASP A 532 3.14 31.18 -25.01
N LYS A 533 3.27 29.89 -25.34
CA LYS A 533 3.05 29.31 -26.68
C LYS A 533 1.74 28.50 -26.73
N THR A 534 1.25 28.20 -27.93
CA THR A 534 0.03 27.40 -28.15
C THR A 534 0.25 26.28 -29.17
N GLY A 535 -0.65 25.29 -29.19
CA GLY A 535 -0.57 24.13 -30.09
C GLY A 535 0.67 23.26 -29.83
N ASP A 536 1.12 22.54 -30.85
CA ASP A 536 2.30 21.66 -30.76
C ASP A 536 3.58 22.39 -30.36
N ALA A 537 3.70 23.68 -30.72
CA ALA A 537 4.86 24.50 -30.39
C ALA A 537 4.98 24.81 -28.89
N ALA A 538 3.90 24.60 -28.12
CA ALA A 538 3.93 24.74 -26.66
C ALA A 538 4.68 23.58 -25.99
N ILE A 539 4.76 22.41 -26.61
CA ILE A 539 5.38 21.23 -26.00
C ILE A 539 6.88 21.25 -26.31
N LEU A 540 7.70 21.46 -25.28
CA LEU A 540 9.15 21.55 -25.39
C LEU A 540 9.85 20.21 -25.14
N TYR A 541 9.19 19.29 -24.44
CA TYR A 541 9.65 17.91 -24.20
C TYR A 541 8.51 17.01 -23.75
N GLU A 542 8.52 15.76 -24.20
CA GLU A 542 7.71 14.67 -23.63
C GLU A 542 8.50 13.36 -23.59
N LYS A 543 8.37 12.62 -22.50
CA LYS A 543 8.79 11.22 -22.38
C LYS A 543 7.75 10.48 -21.58
N ASP A 544 7.17 9.42 -22.14
CA ASP A 544 6.11 8.62 -21.50
C ASP A 544 5.04 9.49 -20.80
N ALA A 545 4.72 10.67 -21.34
CA ALA A 545 3.97 11.72 -20.65
C ALA A 545 2.55 11.31 -20.27
N ASP A 546 2.01 10.31 -20.96
CA ASP A 546 0.68 9.75 -20.75
C ASP A 546 0.69 8.53 -19.82
N ALA A 547 1.86 7.95 -19.47
CA ALA A 547 1.96 6.81 -18.58
C ALA A 547 1.30 7.11 -17.23
N LEU A 548 0.39 6.25 -16.79
CA LEU A 548 -0.26 6.37 -15.49
C LEU A 548 0.65 5.77 -14.42
N LEU A 549 1.15 6.64 -13.54
CA LEU A 549 2.18 6.36 -12.55
C LEU A 549 1.69 6.76 -11.15
N THR A 550 2.24 6.14 -10.11
CA THR A 550 2.02 6.57 -8.72
C THR A 550 2.69 7.93 -8.53
N PRO A 551 1.93 9.00 -8.24
CA PRO A 551 2.45 10.37 -8.22
C PRO A 551 3.11 10.76 -6.88
N ALA A 552 2.95 9.96 -5.84
CA ALA A 552 3.21 10.39 -4.46
C ALA A 552 2.52 11.74 -4.18
N SER A 553 3.16 12.60 -3.37
CA SER A 553 2.59 13.88 -2.94
C SER A 553 2.33 14.93 -4.05
N ASN A 554 2.65 14.67 -5.33
CA ASN A 554 2.18 15.53 -6.42
C ASN A 554 0.67 15.49 -6.62
N LEU A 555 -0.03 14.45 -6.13
CA LEU A 555 -1.49 14.41 -6.16
C LEU A 555 -2.12 15.58 -5.39
N LYS A 556 -1.43 16.12 -4.38
CA LYS A 556 -1.87 17.31 -3.64
C LYS A 556 -2.07 18.53 -4.55
N LEU A 557 -1.42 18.59 -5.72
CA LEU A 557 -1.66 19.64 -6.71
C LEU A 557 -3.11 19.62 -7.20
N LEU A 558 -3.68 18.44 -7.43
CA LEU A 558 -5.09 18.28 -7.81
C LEU A 558 -6.01 18.68 -6.67
N THR A 559 -5.77 18.15 -5.47
CA THR A 559 -6.57 18.42 -4.27
C THR A 559 -6.62 19.91 -3.94
N THR A 560 -5.46 20.59 -3.97
CA THR A 560 -5.36 22.01 -3.63
C THR A 560 -5.87 22.94 -4.74
N ALA A 561 -5.68 22.56 -6.02
CA ALA A 561 -6.30 23.27 -7.14
C ALA A 561 -7.83 23.21 -7.04
N ALA A 562 -8.38 22.01 -6.85
CA ALA A 562 -9.83 21.82 -6.65
C ALA A 562 -10.34 22.61 -5.44
N ALA A 563 -9.68 22.52 -4.29
CA ALA A 563 -10.04 23.28 -3.11
C ALA A 563 -10.18 24.78 -3.38
N LEU A 564 -9.14 25.39 -3.96
CA LEU A 564 -9.10 26.83 -4.21
C LEU A 564 -10.15 27.26 -5.25
N SER A 565 -10.35 26.47 -6.31
CA SER A 565 -11.36 26.76 -7.33
C SER A 565 -12.79 26.55 -6.86
N GLN A 566 -13.03 25.57 -5.99
CA GLN A 566 -14.37 25.17 -5.58
C GLN A 566 -14.85 25.89 -4.32
N LEU A 567 -13.97 26.09 -3.33
CA LEU A 567 -14.32 26.71 -2.05
C LEU A 567 -13.95 28.20 -2.00
N GLY A 568 -12.92 28.60 -2.74
CA GLY A 568 -12.36 29.96 -2.74
C GLY A 568 -11.31 30.17 -1.64
N GLU A 569 -10.32 31.03 -1.92
CA GLU A 569 -9.15 31.25 -1.05
C GLU A 569 -9.45 31.76 0.38
N ASN A 570 -10.64 32.35 0.58
CA ASN A 570 -11.10 32.91 1.85
C ASN A 570 -12.06 31.98 2.62
N TYR A 571 -12.26 30.76 2.15
CA TYR A 571 -13.01 29.75 2.90
C TYR A 571 -12.35 29.54 4.27
N VAL A 572 -13.18 29.43 5.32
CA VAL A 572 -12.73 29.12 6.68
C VAL A 572 -13.50 27.90 7.18
N TYR A 573 -12.80 27.04 7.90
CA TYR A 573 -13.42 25.92 8.60
C TYR A 573 -14.06 26.43 9.89
N LYS A 574 -15.09 25.71 10.35
CA LYS A 574 -15.79 26.04 11.58
C LYS A 574 -15.74 24.88 12.57
N THR A 575 -15.66 25.24 13.85
CA THR A 575 -15.85 24.34 14.99
C THR A 575 -16.90 24.97 15.89
N GLU A 576 -17.99 24.26 16.15
CA GLU A 576 -19.17 24.82 16.81
C GLU A 576 -19.38 24.19 18.19
N LEU A 577 -19.77 25.03 19.15
CA LEU A 577 -20.09 24.63 20.52
C LEU A 577 -21.58 24.81 20.79
N TYR A 578 -22.21 23.81 21.41
CA TYR A 578 -23.63 23.85 21.77
C TYR A 578 -23.87 23.36 23.20
N GLY A 579 -25.05 23.66 23.73
CA GLY A 579 -25.60 22.93 24.86
C GLY A 579 -27.11 22.70 24.72
N ASP A 580 -27.67 21.85 25.57
CA ASP A 580 -29.13 21.58 25.57
C ASP A 580 -29.98 22.82 25.91
N ALA A 581 -29.37 23.83 26.50
CA ALA A 581 -30.00 25.08 26.90
C ALA A 581 -29.06 26.26 26.62
N PRO A 582 -29.58 27.51 26.55
CA PRO A 582 -28.73 28.69 26.53
C PRO A 582 -27.84 28.77 27.77
N VAL A 583 -26.64 29.33 27.61
CA VAL A 583 -25.70 29.58 28.71
C VAL A 583 -26.36 30.39 29.83
N THR A 584 -26.35 29.86 31.05
CA THR A 584 -26.83 30.56 32.26
C THR A 584 -25.67 30.99 33.16
N LYS A 585 -25.73 32.20 33.72
CA LYS A 585 -24.70 32.74 34.64
C LYS A 585 -24.72 32.14 36.06
N ASN A 586 -25.41 31.03 36.27
CA ASN A 586 -25.52 30.34 37.55
C ASN A 586 -24.38 29.33 37.81
N GLY A 587 -23.47 29.16 36.84
CA GLY A 587 -22.32 28.27 36.96
C GLY A 587 -22.57 26.83 36.57
N VAL A 588 -23.79 26.45 36.17
CA VAL A 588 -24.14 25.06 35.85
C VAL A 588 -24.79 24.99 34.47
N GLN A 589 -24.18 24.26 33.55
CA GLN A 589 -24.81 23.82 32.33
C GLN A 589 -25.72 22.62 32.63
N GLN A 590 -27.03 22.79 32.43
CA GLN A 590 -27.99 21.70 32.57
C GLN A 590 -28.05 20.89 31.27
N GLY A 591 -27.80 19.59 31.36
CA GLY A 591 -27.75 18.69 30.21
C GLY A 591 -26.38 18.67 29.54
N ASN A 592 -26.37 18.23 28.28
CA ASN A 592 -25.17 17.96 27.51
C ASN A 592 -24.47 19.25 27.04
N LEU A 593 -23.16 19.11 26.84
CA LEU A 593 -22.29 20.02 26.09
C LEU A 593 -21.93 19.32 24.78
N TYR A 594 -22.04 19.99 23.64
CA TYR A 594 -21.69 19.43 22.34
C TYR A 594 -20.54 20.18 21.69
N LEU A 595 -19.59 19.45 21.12
CA LEU A 595 -18.54 19.97 20.25
C LEU A 595 -18.69 19.35 18.87
N LYS A 596 -18.88 20.19 17.85
CA LYS A 596 -19.05 19.75 16.46
C LYS A 596 -17.89 20.21 15.58
N GLY A 597 -17.23 19.25 14.95
CA GLY A 597 -16.18 19.50 13.97
C GLY A 597 -16.71 19.47 12.53
N TYR A 598 -16.23 20.40 11.71
CA TYR A 598 -16.50 20.44 10.26
C TYR A 598 -15.22 20.26 9.43
N GLY A 599 -14.28 19.46 9.94
CA GLY A 599 -13.07 19.10 9.23
C GLY A 599 -11.93 20.11 9.34
N ASP A 600 -11.94 21.01 10.33
CA ASP A 600 -10.84 21.95 10.55
C ASP A 600 -9.52 21.19 10.82
N PRO A 601 -8.53 21.25 9.92
CA PRO A 601 -7.29 20.49 10.09
C PRO A 601 -6.32 21.15 11.09
N THR A 602 -6.64 22.36 11.57
CA THR A 602 -5.75 23.20 12.38
C THR A 602 -6.02 23.14 13.87
N ILE A 603 -6.99 22.32 14.33
CA ILE A 603 -7.30 22.18 15.75
C ILE A 603 -6.09 21.60 16.48
N SER A 604 -5.58 22.30 17.49
CA SER A 604 -4.36 21.91 18.21
C SER A 604 -4.45 22.11 19.73
N THR A 605 -3.41 21.68 20.44
CA THR A 605 -3.10 22.13 21.80
C THR A 605 -2.06 23.25 21.77
N GLU A 606 -1.97 24.08 22.82
CA GLU A 606 -1.00 25.20 22.93
C GLU A 606 0.47 24.78 23.17
N ASN A 607 0.85 23.56 22.78
CA ASN A 607 2.18 22.98 22.99
C ASN A 607 2.94 22.82 21.64
N ALA A 608 4.08 22.13 21.67
CA ALA A 608 4.93 21.87 20.51
C ALA A 608 4.25 21.06 19.37
N LEU A 609 3.04 20.52 19.58
CA LEU A 609 2.23 19.94 18.50
C LEU A 609 1.56 20.99 17.62
N GLN A 610 1.45 22.23 18.07
CA GLN A 610 0.89 23.31 17.25
C GLN A 610 1.82 23.60 16.08
N VAL A 611 1.35 23.28 14.87
CA VAL A 611 2.10 23.48 13.63
C VAL A 611 1.70 24.74 12.87
N GLN A 612 0.51 25.29 13.14
CA GLN A 612 -0.02 26.51 12.57
C GLN A 612 -0.96 27.20 13.57
N GLU A 613 -1.19 28.51 13.40
CA GLU A 613 -2.24 29.19 14.15
C GLU A 613 -3.62 28.60 13.80
N GLY A 614 -4.45 28.40 14.83
CA GLY A 614 -5.74 27.76 14.70
C GLY A 614 -6.52 27.79 16.02
N VAL A 615 -7.63 27.06 16.05
CA VAL A 615 -8.44 26.86 17.25
C VAL A 615 -7.69 25.92 18.19
N THR A 616 -7.47 26.34 19.44
CA THR A 616 -6.86 25.45 20.45
C THR A 616 -7.91 24.93 21.40
N ILE A 617 -7.72 23.70 21.90
CA ILE A 617 -8.60 23.10 22.91
C ILE A 617 -8.63 23.96 24.18
N GLU A 618 -7.49 24.54 24.56
CA GLU A 618 -7.38 25.46 25.69
C GLU A 618 -8.21 26.73 25.50
N LYS A 619 -8.27 27.29 24.27
CA LYS A 619 -9.15 28.43 23.93
C LYS A 619 -10.63 28.05 24.04
N ILE A 620 -11.02 26.85 23.61
CA ILE A 620 -12.40 26.36 23.75
C ILE A 620 -12.76 26.25 25.24
N ALA A 621 -11.91 25.59 26.04
CA ALA A 621 -12.11 25.46 27.49
C ALA A 621 -12.15 26.83 28.19
N ALA A 622 -11.27 27.75 27.81
CA ALA A 622 -11.22 29.11 28.34
C ALA A 622 -12.50 29.90 28.02
N TRP A 623 -13.02 29.76 26.80
CA TRP A 623 -14.28 30.39 26.41
C TRP A 623 -15.45 29.88 27.28
N ILE A 624 -15.55 28.56 27.48
CA ILE A 624 -16.58 27.94 28.34
C ILE A 624 -16.49 28.48 29.77
N LYS A 625 -15.27 28.59 30.32
CA LYS A 625 -15.05 29.19 31.64
C LYS A 625 -15.47 30.66 31.71
N GLN A 626 -15.16 31.44 30.67
CA GLN A 626 -15.53 32.87 30.59
C GLN A 626 -17.04 33.08 30.55
N GLN A 627 -17.81 32.10 30.05
CA GLN A 627 -19.27 32.10 30.14
C GLN A 627 -19.80 31.88 31.58
N GLY A 628 -18.90 31.62 32.53
CA GLY A 628 -19.21 31.40 33.94
C GLY A 628 -19.50 29.95 34.29
N ILE A 629 -19.44 29.02 33.33
CA ILE A 629 -19.70 27.59 33.54
C ILE A 629 -18.61 26.98 34.44
N ARG A 630 -19.04 26.29 35.50
CA ARG A 630 -18.19 25.54 36.44
C ARG A 630 -18.56 24.07 36.51
N GLN A 631 -19.78 23.71 36.11
CA GLN A 631 -20.25 22.33 36.09
C GLN A 631 -21.11 22.05 34.86
N VAL A 632 -20.99 20.85 34.28
CA VAL A 632 -21.87 20.30 33.24
C VAL A 632 -22.58 19.08 33.81
N THR A 633 -23.92 19.04 33.80
CA THR A 633 -24.68 17.93 34.41
C THR A 633 -24.92 16.75 33.47
N GLY A 634 -24.84 16.96 32.15
CA GLY A 634 -24.94 15.91 31.14
C GLY A 634 -23.58 15.44 30.60
N ASN A 635 -23.59 14.92 29.39
CA ASN A 635 -22.44 14.33 28.70
C ASN A 635 -21.64 15.39 27.91
N LEU A 636 -20.40 15.04 27.56
CA LEU A 636 -19.68 15.67 26.46
C LEU A 636 -20.00 14.88 25.18
N VAL A 637 -20.72 15.51 24.26
CA VAL A 637 -21.13 14.90 23.00
C VAL A 637 -20.29 15.47 21.86
N LEU A 638 -19.74 14.57 21.04
CA LEU A 638 -18.83 14.88 19.95
C LEU A 638 -19.54 14.60 18.64
N ASP A 639 -19.72 15.62 17.81
CA ASP A 639 -20.32 15.48 16.50
C ASP A 639 -19.23 15.61 15.42
N GLU A 640 -18.91 14.48 14.81
CA GLU A 640 -18.02 14.38 13.65
C GLU A 640 -18.78 13.95 12.38
N SER A 641 -20.11 14.08 12.35
CA SER A 641 -20.95 13.58 11.26
C SER A 641 -20.84 14.36 9.95
N PHE A 642 -19.94 15.35 9.88
CA PHE A 642 -19.64 16.08 8.66
C PHE A 642 -18.86 15.22 7.65
N PHE A 643 -18.06 14.28 8.15
CA PHE A 643 -17.37 13.27 7.34
C PHE A 643 -18.00 11.89 7.53
N ASP A 644 -17.66 10.99 6.60
CA ASP A 644 -17.98 9.56 6.72
C ASP A 644 -17.24 8.89 7.90
N LYS A 645 -17.48 7.58 8.05
CA LYS A 645 -16.84 6.76 9.08
C LYS A 645 -15.49 6.17 8.67
N GLU A 646 -15.03 6.45 7.45
CA GLU A 646 -13.77 5.92 6.93
C GLU A 646 -12.60 6.63 7.62
N ARG A 647 -11.83 5.90 8.42
CA ARG A 647 -10.79 6.47 9.30
C ARG A 647 -9.41 6.46 8.66
N LEU A 648 -9.17 5.67 7.63
CA LEU A 648 -7.89 5.61 6.90
C LEU A 648 -8.15 5.80 5.40
N GLY A 649 -7.12 6.21 4.65
CA GLY A 649 -7.21 6.22 3.19
C GLY A 649 -7.20 4.80 2.62
N LEU A 650 -8.02 4.53 1.61
CA LEU A 650 -8.03 3.23 0.92
C LEU A 650 -6.70 2.99 0.18
N GLY A 651 -6.16 1.78 0.28
CA GLY A 651 -4.85 1.42 -0.26
C GLY A 651 -3.67 2.05 0.47
N TRP A 652 -3.84 2.47 1.72
CA TRP A 652 -2.72 2.79 2.60
C TRP A 652 -2.10 1.51 3.14
N ALA A 653 -0.78 1.53 3.34
CA ALA A 653 -0.06 0.38 3.83
C ALA A 653 -0.29 0.19 5.34
N TRP A 654 -0.50 -1.06 5.78
CA TRP A 654 -0.77 -1.37 7.20
C TRP A 654 0.44 -1.11 8.11
N ASP A 655 1.65 -1.29 7.57
CA ASP A 655 2.93 -1.11 8.26
C ASP A 655 3.28 0.37 8.48
N ASP A 656 2.51 1.28 7.89
CA ASP A 656 2.65 2.72 8.10
C ASP A 656 1.80 3.25 9.28
N GLU A 657 0.89 2.45 9.85
CA GLU A 657 -0.15 2.87 10.82
C GLU A 657 0.36 3.50 12.13
N SER A 658 1.66 3.36 12.43
CA SER A 658 2.32 3.97 13.60
C SER A 658 2.90 5.35 13.31
N TYR A 659 3.01 5.75 12.04
CA TYR A 659 3.69 6.98 11.65
C TYR A 659 2.72 8.13 11.39
N TYR A 660 3.15 9.34 11.75
CA TYR A 660 2.31 10.56 11.67
C TYR A 660 1.75 10.89 10.29
N TYR A 661 2.39 10.40 9.21
CA TYR A 661 1.96 10.64 7.84
C TYR A 661 0.82 9.69 7.40
N ASN A 662 0.47 8.71 8.22
CA ASN A 662 -0.69 7.82 8.09
C ASN A 662 -1.66 8.02 9.29
N PRO A 663 -2.22 9.23 9.47
CA PRO A 663 -3.08 9.54 10.60
C PRO A 663 -4.49 9.00 10.41
N THR A 664 -5.21 8.76 11.51
CA THR A 664 -6.65 8.52 11.42
C THR A 664 -7.40 9.83 11.16
N LEU A 665 -8.46 9.73 10.37
CA LEU A 665 -9.24 10.86 9.85
C LEU A 665 -10.56 10.99 10.60
N GLY A 666 -11.01 12.22 10.82
CA GLY A 666 -12.34 12.50 11.39
C GLY A 666 -12.63 13.99 11.34
N ALA A 667 -13.91 14.37 11.20
CA ALA A 667 -14.28 15.79 11.07
C ALA A 667 -13.98 16.63 12.33
N LEU A 668 -13.76 15.95 13.46
CA LEU A 668 -13.26 16.53 14.70
C LEU A 668 -11.96 15.81 15.08
N ALA A 669 -10.82 16.43 14.82
CA ALA A 669 -9.52 15.82 15.03
C ALA A 669 -8.54 16.84 15.60
N LEU A 670 -7.85 16.44 16.67
CA LEU A 670 -6.90 17.26 17.41
C LEU A 670 -5.47 16.92 17.02
N ASN A 671 -4.60 17.93 16.87
CA ASN A 671 -3.17 17.74 16.61
C ASN A 671 -2.91 16.80 15.42
N ARG A 672 -3.73 16.92 14.38
CA ARG A 672 -3.72 16.03 13.19
C ARG A 672 -3.95 14.55 13.51
N GLY A 673 -4.71 14.25 14.57
CA GLY A 673 -4.97 12.89 15.02
C GLY A 673 -3.75 12.23 15.66
N THR A 674 -2.81 13.00 16.22
CA THR A 674 -1.57 12.45 16.81
C THR A 674 -1.34 12.91 18.25
N VAL A 675 -0.63 12.07 19.00
CA VAL A 675 0.12 12.46 20.20
C VAL A 675 1.61 12.53 19.84
N MET A 676 2.41 13.22 20.65
CA MET A 676 3.86 13.27 20.52
C MET A 676 4.54 12.63 21.71
N VAL A 677 5.48 11.73 21.44
CA VAL A 677 6.33 11.08 22.42
C VAL A 677 7.74 11.64 22.23
N GLU A 678 8.13 12.58 23.08
CA GLU A 678 9.52 13.01 23.18
C GLU A 678 10.29 11.95 23.97
N TYR A 679 11.48 11.57 23.53
CA TYR A 679 12.28 10.52 24.14
C TYR A 679 13.76 10.88 24.22
N LYS A 680 14.47 10.30 25.19
CA LYS A 680 15.91 10.40 25.34
C LYS A 680 16.45 9.24 26.17
N PRO A 681 17.73 8.88 26.05
CA PRO A 681 18.31 7.86 26.90
C PRO A 681 18.13 8.22 28.38
N ALA A 682 17.98 7.19 29.21
CA ALA A 682 17.99 7.32 30.66
C ALA A 682 19.37 7.78 31.17
N LYS A 683 19.50 7.94 32.49
CA LYS A 683 20.76 8.40 33.07
C LYS A 683 21.82 7.31 33.09
N GLN A 684 21.41 6.04 33.13
CA GLN A 684 22.30 4.89 33.20
C GLN A 684 21.88 3.81 32.20
N ALA A 685 22.86 3.11 31.63
CA ALA A 685 22.59 1.92 30.83
C ALA A 685 21.88 0.85 31.69
N GLY A 686 20.92 0.15 31.10
CA GLY A 686 20.06 -0.79 31.80
C GLY A 686 18.69 -0.23 32.19
N GLU A 687 18.56 1.10 32.34
CA GLU A 687 17.29 1.76 32.65
C GLU A 687 16.41 1.91 31.38
N ALA A 688 15.09 1.92 31.54
CA ALA A 688 14.17 2.16 30.43
C ALA A 688 14.30 3.59 29.88
N VAL A 689 14.11 3.78 28.57
CA VAL A 689 14.21 5.10 27.92
C VAL A 689 13.27 6.11 28.58
N ALA A 690 13.76 7.31 28.83
CA ALA A 690 12.96 8.39 29.42
C ALA A 690 12.10 9.04 28.33
N PHE A 691 10.82 9.29 28.62
CA PHE A 691 9.90 9.91 27.66
C PHE A 691 9.02 11.00 28.29
N ASN A 692 8.45 11.85 27.43
CA ASN A 692 7.41 12.82 27.77
C ASN A 692 6.30 12.77 26.72
N LEU A 693 5.05 12.59 27.17
CA LEU A 693 3.87 12.52 26.30
C LEU A 693 3.20 13.89 26.21
N LEU A 694 2.94 14.35 24.98
CA LEU A 694 2.29 15.62 24.68
C LEU A 694 1.08 15.40 23.74
N PRO A 695 -0.11 15.98 24.05
CA PRO A 695 -0.48 16.51 25.36
C PRO A 695 -0.45 15.40 26.41
N LYS A 696 -0.35 15.78 27.69
CA LYS A 696 -0.58 14.83 28.77
C LYS A 696 -2.04 14.44 28.76
N THR A 697 -2.33 13.20 28.37
CA THR A 697 -3.69 12.70 28.25
C THR A 697 -3.75 11.24 28.68
N ASN A 698 -4.89 10.83 29.22
CA ASN A 698 -5.18 9.42 29.54
C ASN A 698 -5.77 8.65 28.35
N TYR A 699 -5.87 9.29 27.18
CA TYR A 699 -6.45 8.68 25.98
C TYR A 699 -5.56 7.59 25.36
N VAL A 700 -4.25 7.70 25.54
CA VAL A 700 -3.28 6.69 25.09
C VAL A 700 -2.61 6.02 26.28
N THR A 701 -2.27 4.74 26.13
CA THR A 701 -1.49 3.98 27.13
C THR A 701 -0.08 3.79 26.61
N ILE A 702 0.93 4.17 27.40
CA ILE A 702 2.34 3.95 27.06
C ILE A 702 2.85 2.70 27.78
N VAL A 703 3.38 1.75 27.03
CA VAL A 703 4.07 0.56 27.54
C VAL A 703 5.56 0.69 27.20
N ASN A 704 6.39 0.85 28.21
CA ASN A 704 7.83 1.07 28.01
C ASN A 704 8.62 -0.21 28.29
N GLU A 705 8.95 -0.92 27.22
CA GLU A 705 9.75 -2.15 27.18
C GLU A 705 11.18 -1.89 26.67
N SER A 706 11.49 -0.63 26.33
CA SER A 706 12.77 -0.21 25.80
C SER A 706 13.86 -0.20 26.86
N LYS A 707 15.10 -0.14 26.40
CA LYS A 707 16.28 -0.12 27.25
C LYS A 707 17.28 0.93 26.78
N THR A 708 17.83 1.69 27.71
CA THR A 708 19.01 2.51 27.46
C THR A 708 20.24 1.62 27.48
N VAL A 709 21.08 1.69 26.45
CA VAL A 709 22.30 0.89 26.34
C VAL A 709 23.55 1.77 26.34
N GLU A 710 24.73 1.15 26.47
CA GLU A 710 26.00 1.88 26.47
C GLU A 710 26.19 2.68 25.17
N ALA A 711 26.94 3.78 25.26
CA ALA A 711 27.24 4.61 24.10
C ALA A 711 27.91 3.80 22.97
N GLY A 712 27.53 4.10 21.73
CA GLY A 712 28.04 3.42 20.54
C GLY A 712 27.50 2.01 20.28
N GLN A 713 26.58 1.48 21.09
CA GLN A 713 25.82 0.29 20.73
C GLN A 713 24.80 0.58 19.63
N GLU A 714 24.27 -0.47 19.01
CA GLU A 714 23.25 -0.35 17.96
C GLU A 714 21.96 0.28 18.51
N ASN A 715 21.46 1.30 17.80
CA ASN A 715 20.16 1.90 18.07
C ASN A 715 19.06 1.09 17.40
N THR A 716 18.30 0.35 18.19
CA THR A 716 17.13 -0.43 17.77
C THR A 716 15.84 0.12 18.37
N PHE A 717 15.89 1.32 18.97
CA PHE A 717 14.75 1.94 19.63
C PHE A 717 13.62 2.21 18.64
N ALA A 718 12.40 1.81 18.99
CA ALA A 718 11.22 2.02 18.18
C ALA A 718 10.03 2.47 19.04
N ILE A 719 9.16 3.28 18.44
CA ILE A 719 7.88 3.71 19.02
C ILE A 719 6.78 3.22 18.07
N LEU A 720 6.04 2.20 18.48
CA LEU A 720 5.03 1.54 17.67
C LEU A 720 3.68 1.58 18.38
N ARG A 721 2.58 1.65 17.63
CA ARG A 721 1.23 1.56 18.18
C ARG A 721 0.66 0.18 17.91
N ASP A 722 0.16 -0.47 18.97
CA ASP A 722 -0.56 -1.74 18.85
C ASP A 722 -1.78 -1.54 17.96
N ARG A 723 -1.86 -2.34 16.90
CA ARG A 723 -2.81 -2.19 15.80
C ARG A 723 -4.26 -2.19 16.27
N GLY A 724 -5.06 -1.24 15.77
CA GLY A 724 -6.46 -1.08 16.17
C GLY A 724 -6.66 -0.64 17.63
N THR A 725 -5.61 -0.18 18.32
CA THR A 725 -5.67 0.30 19.71
C THR A 725 -4.98 1.66 19.90
N ASN A 726 -5.11 2.21 21.10
CA ASN A 726 -4.36 3.38 21.57
C ASN A 726 -3.24 3.02 22.57
N THR A 727 -2.69 1.81 22.47
CA THR A 727 -1.50 1.40 23.23
C THR A 727 -0.26 1.67 22.38
N ILE A 728 0.65 2.48 22.90
CA ILE A 728 1.92 2.84 22.26
C ILE A 728 3.04 2.14 23.02
N ARG A 729 3.84 1.36 22.32
CA ARG A 729 4.99 0.61 22.85
C ARG A 729 6.29 1.32 22.50
N LEU A 730 7.15 1.46 23.51
CA LEU A 730 8.54 1.87 23.34
C LEU A 730 9.36 0.59 23.49
N THR A 731 10.05 0.16 22.44
CA THR A 731 10.81 -1.10 22.40
C THR A 731 12.25 -0.87 21.97
N GLY A 732 13.08 -1.91 22.05
CA GLY A 732 14.46 -1.87 21.55
C GLY A 732 15.44 -1.08 22.42
N ASN A 733 16.63 -0.84 21.88
CA ASN A 733 17.77 -0.27 22.59
C ASN A 733 18.08 1.16 22.11
N LEU A 734 18.18 2.12 23.04
CA LEU A 734 18.61 3.50 22.76
C LEU A 734 19.98 3.80 23.41
N PRO A 735 21.04 4.13 22.64
CA PRO A 735 22.36 4.42 23.20
C PRO A 735 22.42 5.69 24.08
N LEU A 736 23.27 5.67 25.12
CA LEU A 736 23.47 6.78 26.06
C LEU A 736 23.93 8.10 25.40
N ASP A 737 24.59 8.02 24.25
CA ASP A 737 25.07 9.15 23.46
C ASP A 737 24.03 9.70 22.46
N HIS A 738 22.83 9.09 22.41
CA HIS A 738 21.74 9.62 21.60
C HIS A 738 21.23 10.97 22.19
N PRO A 739 21.08 12.03 21.40
CA PRO A 739 20.70 13.36 21.90
C PRO A 739 19.25 13.43 22.42
N GLY A 740 18.43 12.42 22.09
CA GLY A 740 16.98 12.44 22.25
C GLY A 740 16.30 13.06 21.03
N ASP A 741 15.03 12.74 20.85
CA ASP A 741 14.20 13.24 19.75
C ASP A 741 12.71 13.13 20.12
N TYR A 742 11.81 13.19 19.13
CA TYR A 742 10.39 12.93 19.32
C TYR A 742 9.80 12.16 18.13
N GLU A 743 8.75 11.40 18.41
CA GLU A 743 7.88 10.83 17.38
C GLU A 743 6.44 11.29 17.56
N ARG A 744 5.73 11.44 16.45
CA ARG A 744 4.29 11.68 16.44
C ARG A 744 3.57 10.40 16.06
N VAL A 745 2.68 9.95 16.93
CA VAL A 745 2.00 8.67 16.81
C VAL A 745 0.51 8.93 16.60
N PRO A 746 -0.10 8.41 15.50
CA PRO A 746 -1.54 8.45 15.30
C PRO A 746 -2.32 7.84 16.45
N VAL A 747 -3.55 8.29 16.65
CA VAL A 747 -4.49 7.70 17.63
C VAL A 747 -5.72 7.15 16.92
N GLU A 748 -6.36 6.15 17.50
CA GLU A 748 -7.69 5.69 17.09
C GLU A 748 -8.77 6.65 17.58
N GLU A 749 -9.86 6.76 16.81
CA GLU A 749 -11.07 7.52 17.17
C GLU A 749 -10.77 9.00 17.49
N PRO A 750 -10.34 9.80 16.50
CA PRO A 750 -9.78 11.14 16.70
C PRO A 750 -10.75 12.14 17.36
N ALA A 751 -12.06 11.97 17.17
CA ALA A 751 -13.06 12.79 17.87
C ALA A 751 -13.04 12.53 19.39
N LYS A 752 -12.91 11.26 19.80
CA LYS A 752 -12.84 10.91 21.23
C LYS A 752 -11.53 11.38 21.85
N TYR A 753 -10.43 11.36 21.10
CA TYR A 753 -9.18 12.01 21.52
C TYR A 753 -9.39 13.51 21.78
N ALA A 754 -9.95 14.24 20.82
CA ALA A 754 -10.22 15.68 20.96
C ALA A 754 -11.14 15.98 22.17
N GLY A 755 -12.19 15.18 22.36
CA GLY A 755 -13.09 15.32 23.50
C GLY A 755 -12.44 15.00 24.84
N THR A 756 -11.57 13.99 24.91
CA THR A 756 -10.85 13.61 26.13
C THR A 756 -9.91 14.74 26.55
N VAL A 757 -9.11 15.25 25.60
CA VAL A 757 -8.21 16.37 25.88
C VAL A 757 -8.99 17.66 26.22
N LEU A 758 -10.15 17.89 25.61
CA LEU A 758 -11.02 19.01 26.01
C LEU A 758 -11.54 18.84 27.45
N GLN A 759 -11.99 17.65 27.81
CA GLN A 759 -12.44 17.37 29.17
C GLN A 759 -11.31 17.57 30.19
N GLU A 760 -10.10 17.13 29.88
CA GLU A 760 -8.90 17.34 30.70
C GLU A 760 -8.53 18.84 30.80
N ALA A 761 -8.58 19.59 29.69
CA ALA A 761 -8.34 21.03 29.68
C ALA A 761 -9.40 21.78 30.51
N MET A 762 -10.69 21.45 30.35
CA MET A 762 -11.79 22.00 31.16
C MET A 762 -11.60 21.72 32.66
N ALA A 763 -11.20 20.49 33.01
CA ALA A 763 -10.93 20.11 34.40
C ALA A 763 -9.77 20.91 35.01
N SER A 764 -8.67 21.11 34.27
CA SER A 764 -7.54 21.95 34.71
C SER A 764 -7.94 23.41 34.97
N GLN A 765 -9.01 23.86 34.31
CA GLN A 765 -9.58 25.20 34.49
C GLN A 765 -10.67 25.26 35.57
N GLY A 766 -10.98 24.15 36.24
CA GLY A 766 -11.96 24.05 37.33
C GLY A 766 -13.40 23.84 36.87
N ILE A 767 -13.62 23.39 35.62
CA ILE A 767 -14.94 23.01 35.11
C ILE A 767 -15.08 21.49 35.25
N GLN A 768 -16.12 21.03 35.93
CA GLN A 768 -16.33 19.61 36.22
C GLN A 768 -17.56 19.05 35.50
N PHE A 769 -17.48 17.81 35.06
CA PHE A 769 -18.67 17.05 34.64
C PHE A 769 -19.27 16.34 35.87
N ALA A 770 -20.59 16.16 35.88
CA ALA A 770 -21.26 15.42 36.94
C ALA A 770 -20.82 13.93 36.97
N PRO A 771 -20.87 13.26 38.14
CA PRO A 771 -20.63 11.83 38.20
C PRO A 771 -21.55 11.07 37.25
N GLY A 772 -20.97 10.18 36.44
CA GLY A 772 -21.70 9.39 35.44
C GLY A 772 -21.81 10.03 34.05
N SER A 773 -21.37 11.29 33.87
CA SER A 773 -21.21 11.89 32.55
C SER A 773 -20.26 11.05 31.69
N GLN A 774 -20.63 10.88 30.43
CA GLN A 774 -19.87 10.13 29.43
C GLN A 774 -19.37 11.05 28.32
N LEU A 775 -18.38 10.55 27.60
CA LEU A 775 -17.93 11.09 26.33
C LEU A 775 -18.54 10.23 25.21
N ILE A 776 -19.37 10.83 24.36
CA ILE A 776 -20.20 10.10 23.38
C ILE A 776 -20.02 10.73 22.01
N VAL A 777 -19.88 9.92 20.96
CA VAL A 777 -19.91 10.39 19.57
C VAL A 777 -21.35 10.29 19.04
N GLN A 778 -21.97 11.42 18.73
CA GLN A 778 -23.34 11.51 18.24
C GLN A 778 -23.57 12.85 17.52
N THR A 779 -24.45 12.87 16.53
CA THR A 779 -24.88 14.11 15.87
C THR A 779 -25.56 15.07 16.86
N VAL A 780 -25.24 16.36 16.76
CA VAL A 780 -25.91 17.41 17.53
C VAL A 780 -27.41 17.40 17.21
N PRO A 781 -28.30 17.27 18.22
CA PRO A 781 -29.74 17.24 17.97
C PRO A 781 -30.24 18.62 17.52
N PRO A 782 -31.29 18.70 16.69
CA PRO A 782 -31.86 19.99 16.25
C PRO A 782 -32.32 20.91 17.38
N SER A 783 -32.58 20.36 18.57
CA SER A 783 -32.97 21.11 19.77
C SER A 783 -31.80 21.76 20.52
N ALA A 784 -30.55 21.42 20.21
CA ALA A 784 -29.39 21.99 20.87
C ALA A 784 -29.22 23.47 20.50
N VAL A 785 -28.80 24.28 21.46
CA VAL A 785 -28.60 25.73 21.30
C VAL A 785 -27.14 26.00 21.00
N LYS A 786 -26.85 26.62 19.84
CA LYS A 786 -25.49 27.04 19.48
C LYS A 786 -25.03 28.16 20.42
N TRP A 787 -23.86 27.99 21.00
CA TRP A 787 -23.24 28.93 21.93
C TRP A 787 -22.13 29.76 21.29
N HIS A 788 -21.29 29.10 20.49
CA HIS A 788 -20.15 29.75 19.85
C HIS A 788 -19.75 29.06 18.56
N GLU A 789 -19.02 29.79 17.72
CA GLU A 789 -18.35 29.29 16.53
C GLU A 789 -16.91 29.79 16.55
N PHE A 790 -15.97 28.84 16.44
CA PHE A 790 -14.57 29.12 16.21
C PHE A 790 -14.26 28.91 14.73
N THR A 791 -13.40 29.74 14.16
CA THR A 791 -13.02 29.65 12.74
C THR A 791 -11.51 29.42 12.59
N SER A 792 -11.13 28.63 11.59
CA SER A 792 -9.73 28.44 11.20
C SER A 792 -9.14 29.69 10.53
N LEU A 793 -7.86 29.61 10.16
CA LEU A 793 -7.28 30.50 9.13
C LEU A 793 -7.97 30.30 7.77
N PRO A 794 -7.90 31.30 6.87
CA PRO A 794 -8.35 31.18 5.49
C PRO A 794 -7.69 30.01 4.73
N LEU A 795 -8.41 29.46 3.76
CA LEU A 795 -7.98 28.31 2.97
C LEU A 795 -6.63 28.50 2.28
N LYS A 796 -6.30 29.70 1.81
CA LYS A 796 -4.97 29.99 1.24
C LYS A 796 -3.81 29.67 2.19
N ASP A 797 -3.97 29.91 3.49
CA ASP A 797 -2.93 29.69 4.48
C ASP A 797 -2.84 28.19 4.85
N ILE A 798 -3.98 27.50 4.84
CA ILE A 798 -4.06 26.03 5.01
C ILE A 798 -3.42 25.32 3.82
N VAL A 799 -3.73 25.75 2.59
CA VAL A 799 -3.14 25.21 1.35
C VAL A 799 -1.65 25.51 1.28
N ALA A 800 -1.21 26.70 1.68
CA ALA A 800 0.21 27.03 1.81
C ALA A 800 0.92 26.08 2.78
N TYR A 801 0.39 25.88 4.00
CA TYR A 801 0.98 24.93 4.94
C TYR A 801 1.04 23.52 4.36
N LEU A 802 -0.09 23.03 3.83
CA LEU A 802 -0.23 21.71 3.21
C LEU A 802 0.83 21.48 2.13
N ASN A 803 0.94 22.38 1.15
CA ASN A 803 1.86 22.18 0.02
C ASN A 803 3.33 22.34 0.44
N LYS A 804 3.65 23.31 1.31
CA LYS A 804 5.03 23.54 1.78
C LYS A 804 5.54 22.41 2.68
N LYS A 805 4.69 21.87 3.56
CA LYS A 805 5.04 20.79 4.50
C LYS A 805 4.73 19.40 3.96
N SER A 806 3.99 19.31 2.85
CA SER A 806 3.52 18.06 2.28
C SER A 806 2.67 17.23 3.24
N ASP A 807 1.83 17.89 4.04
CA ASP A 807 1.09 17.24 5.13
C ASP A 807 -0.09 16.41 4.59
N ASN A 808 -0.06 15.10 4.84
CA ASN A 808 -1.08 14.14 4.36
C ASN A 808 -2.43 14.35 5.05
N PHE A 809 -2.42 14.60 6.37
CA PHE A 809 -3.63 14.86 7.14
C PHE A 809 -4.42 16.02 6.53
N TYR A 810 -3.74 17.13 6.28
CA TYR A 810 -4.37 18.33 5.71
C TYR A 810 -4.97 18.05 4.32
N ALA A 811 -4.31 17.23 3.50
CA ALA A 811 -4.80 16.88 2.17
C ALA A 811 -6.06 16.02 2.22
N GLU A 812 -6.15 15.03 3.11
CA GLU A 812 -7.33 14.19 3.26
C GLU A 812 -8.52 14.96 3.86
N MET A 813 -8.26 15.76 4.89
CA MET A 813 -9.27 16.63 5.49
C MET A 813 -9.85 17.59 4.45
N LEU A 814 -8.99 18.16 3.60
CA LEU A 814 -9.40 19.05 2.51
C LEU A 814 -10.21 18.30 1.43
N LEU A 815 -9.79 17.11 1.02
CA LEU A 815 -10.52 16.29 0.04
C LEU A 815 -11.93 15.97 0.52
N LYS A 816 -12.07 15.46 1.76
CA LYS A 816 -13.37 15.17 2.37
C LYS A 816 -14.22 16.43 2.53
N THR A 817 -13.61 17.57 2.82
CA THR A 817 -14.31 18.86 2.94
C THR A 817 -14.90 19.31 1.61
N ILE A 818 -14.15 19.19 0.51
CA ILE A 818 -14.66 19.49 -0.83
C ILE A 818 -15.88 18.60 -1.13
N GLY A 819 -15.79 17.30 -0.86
CA GLY A 819 -16.91 16.37 -1.01
C GLY A 819 -18.14 16.78 -0.19
N ALA A 820 -17.93 17.09 1.10
CA ALA A 820 -19.01 17.50 1.99
C ALA A 820 -19.71 18.77 1.50
N VAL A 821 -18.95 19.78 1.08
CA VAL A 821 -19.48 21.08 0.65
C VAL A 821 -20.14 21.03 -0.73
N LYS A 822 -19.59 20.25 -1.67
CA LYS A 822 -20.04 20.26 -3.08
C LYS A 822 -20.99 19.12 -3.45
N LYS A 823 -20.88 17.98 -2.77
CA LYS A 823 -21.70 16.78 -3.02
C LYS A 823 -22.59 16.42 -1.84
N GLY A 824 -22.46 17.11 -0.70
CA GLY A 824 -23.24 16.84 0.51
C GLY A 824 -22.75 15.63 1.32
N THR A 825 -21.65 15.00 0.92
CA THR A 825 -21.07 13.81 1.57
C THR A 825 -19.58 14.00 1.78
N GLY A 826 -19.12 14.00 3.03
CA GLY A 826 -17.72 14.17 3.38
C GLY A 826 -16.89 12.89 3.27
N SER A 827 -16.73 12.38 2.06
CA SER A 827 -15.94 11.19 1.76
C SER A 827 -14.82 11.47 0.76
N ALA A 828 -13.78 10.62 0.77
CA ALA A 828 -12.69 10.72 -0.20
C ALA A 828 -13.21 10.54 -1.64
N ALA A 829 -14.11 9.58 -1.87
CA ALA A 829 -14.75 9.35 -3.17
C ALA A 829 -15.52 10.58 -3.69
N ALA A 830 -16.34 11.20 -2.85
CA ALA A 830 -17.08 12.41 -3.23
C ALA A 830 -16.13 13.60 -3.49
N GLY A 831 -15.05 13.72 -2.72
CA GLY A 831 -14.01 14.71 -2.96
C GLY A 831 -13.28 14.48 -4.28
N ALA A 832 -12.90 13.22 -4.58
CA ALA A 832 -12.21 12.84 -5.81
C ALA A 832 -13.08 13.09 -7.05
N GLU A 833 -14.40 12.89 -6.96
CA GLU A 833 -15.35 13.25 -8.02
C GLU A 833 -15.28 14.75 -8.35
N VAL A 834 -15.29 15.61 -7.32
CA VAL A 834 -15.19 17.08 -7.50
C VAL A 834 -13.82 17.48 -8.06
N VAL A 835 -12.76 16.77 -7.68
CA VAL A 835 -11.43 16.97 -8.26
C VAL A 835 -11.45 16.64 -9.74
N GLN A 836 -12.01 15.50 -10.15
CA GLN A 836 -12.14 15.11 -11.56
C GLN A 836 -12.98 16.13 -12.36
N GLU A 837 -14.09 16.63 -11.80
CA GLU A 837 -14.88 17.70 -12.40
C GLU A 837 -14.05 18.98 -12.59
N THR A 838 -13.20 19.31 -11.62
CA THR A 838 -12.29 20.47 -11.72
C THR A 838 -11.24 20.26 -12.81
N VAL A 839 -10.61 19.09 -12.89
CA VAL A 839 -9.66 18.75 -13.96
C VAL A 839 -10.33 18.88 -15.34
N ALA A 840 -11.53 18.35 -15.50
CA ALA A 840 -12.31 18.48 -16.73
C ALA A 840 -12.63 19.95 -17.06
N SER A 841 -12.97 20.76 -16.05
CA SER A 841 -13.23 22.20 -16.24
C SER A 841 -12.00 22.98 -16.71
N PHE A 842 -10.80 22.48 -16.43
CA PHE A 842 -9.53 23.03 -16.91
C PHE A 842 -9.16 22.54 -18.33
N GLY A 843 -9.97 21.64 -18.91
CA GLY A 843 -9.71 21.01 -20.20
C GLY A 843 -8.79 19.79 -20.14
N GLY A 844 -8.52 19.27 -18.93
CA GLY A 844 -7.78 18.03 -18.73
C GLY A 844 -8.68 16.80 -18.95
N LYS A 845 -8.06 15.66 -19.28
CA LYS A 845 -8.74 14.36 -19.32
C LYS A 845 -8.88 13.79 -17.90
N THR A 846 -9.84 12.89 -17.72
CA THR A 846 -10.17 12.26 -16.42
C THR A 846 -9.96 10.75 -16.40
N ASN A 847 -9.22 10.21 -17.37
CA ASN A 847 -8.88 8.79 -17.46
C ASN A 847 -7.64 8.48 -16.57
N PHE A 848 -7.79 8.72 -15.27
CA PHE A 848 -6.80 8.45 -14.23
C PHE A 848 -7.51 8.01 -12.94
N ASP A 849 -6.77 7.39 -12.01
CA ASP A 849 -7.30 6.93 -10.74
C ASP A 849 -6.82 7.83 -9.59
N MET A 850 -7.76 8.36 -8.82
CA MET A 850 -7.52 9.13 -7.60
C MET A 850 -8.42 8.59 -6.50
N VAL A 851 -7.80 8.08 -5.44
CA VAL A 851 -8.50 7.40 -4.33
C VAL A 851 -8.35 8.19 -3.02
N ASP A 852 -7.26 8.92 -2.85
CA ASP A 852 -7.01 9.78 -1.69
C ASP A 852 -6.61 11.21 -2.12
N GLY A 853 -6.48 12.13 -1.15
CA GLY A 853 -6.13 13.52 -1.40
C GLY A 853 -4.63 13.80 -1.32
N SER A 854 -3.89 12.94 -0.62
CA SER A 854 -2.49 13.12 -0.26
C SER A 854 -1.52 12.52 -1.26
N GLY A 855 -1.92 11.49 -2.00
CA GLY A 855 -1.04 10.70 -2.86
C GLY A 855 -0.30 9.59 -2.11
N LEU A 856 -0.71 9.24 -0.88
CA LEU A 856 -0.06 8.19 -0.09
C LEU A 856 -0.47 6.79 -0.56
N THR A 857 -1.69 6.61 -1.08
CA THR A 857 -2.08 5.32 -1.67
C THR A 857 -1.45 5.10 -3.04
N ARG A 858 -1.04 3.86 -3.28
CA ARG A 858 -0.55 3.38 -4.58
C ARG A 858 -1.67 3.01 -5.55
N TYR A 859 -2.92 3.12 -5.12
CA TYR A 859 -4.07 3.06 -6.02
C TYR A 859 -4.18 4.32 -6.88
N ASN A 860 -3.53 5.43 -6.48
CA ASN A 860 -3.43 6.61 -7.31
C ASN A 860 -2.54 6.34 -8.52
N LEU A 861 -3.09 6.56 -9.71
CA LEU A 861 -2.40 6.39 -10.99
C LEU A 861 -2.74 7.59 -11.86
N ILE A 862 -1.76 8.46 -12.10
CA ILE A 862 -1.91 9.70 -12.86
C ILE A 862 -0.68 9.92 -13.74
N SER A 863 -0.84 10.65 -14.84
CA SER A 863 0.24 10.92 -15.78
C SER A 863 0.82 12.33 -15.60
N ALA A 864 2.04 12.53 -16.10
CA ALA A 864 2.66 13.85 -16.13
C ALA A 864 1.82 14.85 -16.94
N ARG A 865 1.16 14.39 -18.01
CA ARG A 865 0.22 15.21 -18.80
C ARG A 865 -1.01 15.64 -17.98
N HIS A 866 -1.57 14.74 -17.17
CA HIS A 866 -2.69 15.10 -16.29
C HIS A 866 -2.27 16.19 -15.29
N LEU A 867 -1.13 16.04 -14.60
CA LEU A 867 -0.60 17.06 -13.70
C LEU A 867 -0.33 18.40 -14.42
N ALA A 868 0.28 18.35 -15.61
CA ALA A 868 0.52 19.55 -16.39
C ALA A 868 -0.78 20.27 -16.77
N SER A 869 -1.83 19.54 -17.15
CA SER A 869 -3.14 20.14 -17.48
C SER A 869 -3.76 20.89 -16.30
N VAL A 870 -3.57 20.39 -15.07
CA VAL A 870 -4.04 21.06 -13.86
C VAL A 870 -3.26 22.34 -13.60
N LEU A 871 -1.93 22.30 -13.74
CA LEU A 871 -1.07 23.46 -13.58
C LEU A 871 -1.38 24.54 -14.63
N GLU A 872 -1.60 24.15 -15.89
CA GLU A 872 -2.02 25.06 -16.96
C GLU A 872 -3.42 25.65 -16.71
N GLY A 873 -4.35 24.84 -16.21
CA GLY A 873 -5.69 25.28 -15.83
C GLY A 873 -5.66 26.31 -14.71
N MET A 874 -4.89 26.05 -13.66
CA MET A 874 -4.70 26.94 -12.53
C MET A 874 -4.05 28.26 -12.92
N ALA A 875 -3.12 28.28 -13.88
CA ALA A 875 -2.50 29.50 -14.38
C ALA A 875 -3.52 30.51 -14.97
N LYS A 876 -4.74 30.06 -15.27
CA LYS A 876 -5.84 30.88 -15.84
C LYS A 876 -6.89 31.27 -14.80
N GLN A 877 -6.78 30.79 -13.55
CA GLN A 877 -7.76 31.05 -12.49
C GLN A 877 -7.45 32.32 -11.71
N THR A 878 -8.48 32.94 -11.13
CA THR A 878 -8.32 34.08 -10.21
C THR A 878 -7.57 33.69 -8.92
N SER A 879 -7.69 32.42 -8.52
CA SER A 879 -6.98 31.83 -7.38
C SER A 879 -5.52 31.45 -7.66
N PHE A 880 -5.01 31.72 -8.87
CA PHE A 880 -3.64 31.37 -9.27
C PHE A 880 -2.59 31.89 -8.29
N ALA A 881 -2.70 33.15 -7.85
CA ALA A 881 -1.71 33.77 -6.96
C ALA A 881 -1.61 33.03 -5.61
N ALA A 882 -2.74 32.60 -5.05
CA ALA A 882 -2.76 31.81 -3.81
C ALA A 882 -2.20 30.39 -4.03
N PHE A 883 -2.52 29.77 -5.16
CA PHE A 883 -2.01 28.44 -5.52
C PHE A 883 -0.50 28.46 -5.75
N ASP A 884 0.01 29.36 -6.57
CA ASP A 884 1.43 29.49 -6.87
C ASP A 884 2.26 29.80 -5.60
N ALA A 885 1.79 30.73 -4.76
CA ALA A 885 2.44 31.04 -3.48
C ALA A 885 2.47 29.87 -2.49
N SER A 886 1.54 28.91 -2.62
CA SER A 886 1.49 27.72 -1.77
C SER A 886 2.59 26.70 -2.09
N LEU A 887 3.13 26.69 -3.31
CA LEU A 887 4.10 25.69 -3.75
C LEU A 887 5.50 25.97 -3.16
N PRO A 888 6.27 24.95 -2.71
CA PRO A 888 7.66 25.12 -2.30
C PRO A 888 8.49 25.89 -3.33
N ILE A 889 9.30 26.83 -2.84
CA ILE A 889 10.20 27.64 -3.66
C ILE A 889 11.61 27.07 -3.53
N ALA A 890 12.19 26.70 -4.67
CA ALA A 890 13.55 26.17 -4.76
C ALA A 890 14.59 27.04 -4.03
N GLY A 891 15.35 26.41 -3.12
CA GLY A 891 16.38 27.06 -2.32
C GLY A 891 15.88 28.05 -1.25
N VAL A 892 14.57 28.11 -0.99
CA VAL A 892 13.97 29.08 -0.06
C VAL A 892 13.17 28.41 1.04
N ASP A 893 12.17 27.58 0.70
CA ASP A 893 11.24 27.05 1.69
C ASP A 893 10.66 25.67 1.33
N GLY A 894 9.80 25.17 2.24
CA GLY A 894 9.12 23.89 2.09
C GLY A 894 10.09 22.72 1.89
N THR A 895 9.65 21.75 1.11
CA THR A 895 10.44 20.55 0.75
C THR A 895 11.56 20.81 -0.26
N LEU A 896 11.64 22.02 -0.83
CA LEU A 896 12.71 22.41 -1.76
C LEU A 896 13.75 23.35 -1.14
N LYS A 897 13.66 23.65 0.16
CA LYS A 897 14.56 24.61 0.84
C LYS A 897 16.06 24.33 0.65
N ASN A 898 16.43 23.05 0.53
CA ASN A 898 17.81 22.57 0.41
C ASN A 898 18.13 22.00 -0.98
N ARG A 899 17.19 22.09 -1.93
CA ARG A 899 17.34 21.60 -3.30
C ARG A 899 17.43 22.77 -4.27
N LEU A 900 18.12 22.57 -5.39
CA LEU A 900 18.25 23.59 -6.45
C LEU A 900 18.80 24.94 -5.94
N THR A 901 19.74 24.92 -4.99
CA THR A 901 20.30 26.12 -4.33
C THR A 901 21.28 26.89 -5.21
N ASP A 902 21.98 26.19 -6.12
CA ASP A 902 23.16 26.70 -6.81
C ASP A 902 22.86 27.30 -8.20
N LEU A 903 21.67 27.86 -8.41
CA LEU A 903 21.22 28.28 -9.74
C LEU A 903 20.85 29.77 -9.81
N ALA A 904 21.08 30.36 -10.98
CA ALA A 904 20.36 31.55 -11.45
C ALA A 904 18.82 31.36 -11.49
N ALA A 905 18.36 30.10 -11.38
CA ALA A 905 16.97 29.66 -11.31
C ALA A 905 16.42 29.50 -9.88
N ALA A 906 17.25 29.65 -8.84
CA ALA A 906 16.74 29.68 -7.46
C ALA A 906 15.71 30.83 -7.36
N LYS A 907 14.57 30.57 -6.70
CA LYS A 907 13.40 31.47 -6.63
C LYS A 907 12.52 31.60 -7.89
N THR A 908 12.89 31.02 -9.04
CA THR A 908 12.00 31.00 -10.22
C THR A 908 11.22 29.69 -10.37
N ILE A 909 11.55 28.68 -9.54
CA ILE A 909 10.94 27.36 -9.53
C ILE A 909 10.02 27.24 -8.31
N HIS A 910 8.73 27.09 -8.59
CA HIS A 910 7.67 26.86 -7.61
C HIS A 910 7.07 25.49 -7.89
N ALA A 911 7.41 24.48 -7.09
CA ALA A 911 7.05 23.10 -7.41
C ALA A 911 6.75 22.26 -6.16
N LYS A 912 5.80 21.35 -6.31
CA LYS A 912 5.52 20.32 -5.33
C LYS A 912 6.44 19.13 -5.56
N THR A 913 6.99 18.59 -4.47
CA THR A 913 7.73 17.33 -4.45
C THR A 913 6.79 16.18 -4.09
N GLY A 914 7.16 14.96 -4.47
CA GLY A 914 6.56 13.74 -3.93
C GLY A 914 7.57 12.60 -3.87
N SER A 915 7.57 11.87 -2.76
CA SER A 915 8.45 10.74 -2.52
C SER A 915 7.67 9.63 -1.80
N MET A 916 7.86 8.42 -2.27
CA MET A 916 7.52 7.14 -1.66
C MET A 916 8.55 6.11 -2.13
N THR A 917 8.65 4.96 -1.46
CA THR A 917 9.51 3.86 -1.93
C THR A 917 9.25 3.51 -3.40
N GLY A 918 10.25 3.63 -4.26
CA GLY A 918 10.12 3.33 -5.70
C GLY A 918 9.25 4.32 -6.51
N ALA A 919 8.88 5.48 -5.95
CA ALA A 919 8.17 6.55 -6.65
C ALA A 919 8.66 7.94 -6.23
N ASN A 920 9.15 8.74 -7.19
CA ASN A 920 9.58 10.12 -6.95
C ASN A 920 8.98 11.07 -8.00
N SER A 921 8.62 12.28 -7.60
CA SER A 921 8.02 13.27 -8.49
C SER A 921 8.34 14.71 -8.13
N LEU A 922 8.33 15.57 -9.15
CA LEU A 922 8.50 17.02 -9.03
C LEU A 922 7.67 17.70 -10.11
N SER A 923 6.72 18.56 -9.72
CA SER A 923 5.84 19.25 -10.69
C SER A 923 5.48 20.65 -10.24
N GLY A 924 5.43 21.59 -11.18
CA GLY A 924 5.09 22.97 -10.89
C GLY A 924 5.42 23.95 -12.01
N TYR A 925 5.65 25.20 -11.63
CA TYR A 925 5.98 26.30 -12.53
C TYR A 925 7.45 26.64 -12.47
N LEU A 926 7.95 27.09 -13.61
CA LEU A 926 9.32 27.55 -13.77
C LEU A 926 9.34 28.74 -14.72
N THR A 927 10.13 29.76 -14.41
CA THR A 927 10.44 30.84 -15.36
C THR A 927 11.89 30.68 -15.84
N THR A 928 12.08 30.61 -17.16
CA THR A 928 13.41 30.45 -17.77
C THR A 928 14.24 31.74 -17.66
N GLN A 929 15.53 31.66 -17.96
CA GLN A 929 16.40 32.85 -18.06
C GLN A 929 15.93 33.84 -19.13
N SER A 930 15.31 33.37 -20.22
CA SER A 930 14.71 34.21 -21.26
C SER A 930 13.37 34.85 -20.83
N GLY A 931 12.83 34.48 -19.67
CA GLY A 931 11.57 34.99 -19.13
C GLY A 931 10.33 34.19 -19.54
N GLU A 932 10.50 33.08 -20.27
CA GLU A 932 9.39 32.22 -20.68
C GLU A 932 8.84 31.44 -19.47
N ARG A 933 7.51 31.40 -19.32
CA ARG A 933 6.86 30.65 -18.24
C ARG A 933 6.52 29.24 -18.68
N LEU A 934 7.01 28.26 -17.94
CA LEU A 934 6.85 26.84 -18.22
C LEU A 934 6.08 26.13 -17.11
N VAL A 935 5.34 25.11 -17.50
CA VAL A 935 4.87 24.02 -16.66
C VAL A 935 5.81 22.83 -16.86
N VAL A 936 6.26 22.25 -15.76
CA VAL A 936 7.07 21.04 -15.76
C VAL A 936 6.39 20.00 -14.88
N SER A 937 6.29 18.77 -15.37
CA SER A 937 5.89 17.63 -14.56
C SER A 937 6.80 16.44 -14.82
N ILE A 938 7.34 15.87 -13.74
CA ILE A 938 8.23 14.72 -13.71
C ILE A 938 7.65 13.72 -12.70
N ILE A 939 7.38 12.50 -13.14
CA ILE A 939 7.00 11.35 -12.29
C ILE A 939 7.87 10.16 -12.68
N MET A 940 8.54 9.55 -11.71
CA MET A 940 9.41 8.40 -11.92
C MET A 940 9.01 7.25 -11.00
N ASN A 941 8.80 6.06 -11.56
CA ASN A 941 8.47 4.85 -10.82
C ASN A 941 9.37 3.67 -11.24
N GLY A 942 9.45 2.65 -10.39
CA GLY A 942 10.06 1.36 -10.75
C GLY A 942 11.57 1.31 -10.55
N TYR A 943 12.14 2.15 -9.69
CA TYR A 943 13.53 2.02 -9.29
C TYR A 943 13.68 1.15 -8.03
N VAL A 944 14.75 0.36 -8.03
CA VAL A 944 15.19 -0.48 -6.89
C VAL A 944 16.32 0.20 -6.10
N GLU A 945 17.00 1.17 -6.72
CA GLU A 945 18.15 1.90 -6.18
C GLU A 945 17.77 3.08 -5.27
N ASP A 946 18.79 3.77 -4.75
CA ASP A 946 18.68 4.91 -3.84
C ASP A 946 17.83 6.06 -4.44
N GLU A 947 16.92 6.60 -3.63
CA GLU A 947 16.06 7.71 -3.98
C GLU A 947 16.84 8.98 -4.32
N ASP A 948 18.01 9.17 -3.71
CA ASP A 948 18.84 10.36 -3.87
C ASP A 948 19.22 10.61 -5.34
N PHE A 949 19.57 9.56 -6.09
CA PHE A 949 19.88 9.68 -7.52
C PHE A 949 18.69 10.25 -8.32
N PHE A 950 17.47 9.82 -8.02
CA PHE A 950 16.27 10.27 -8.72
C PHE A 950 15.88 11.69 -8.34
N MET A 951 16.12 12.10 -7.09
CA MET A 951 15.98 13.50 -6.70
C MET A 951 17.01 14.40 -7.43
N GLU A 952 18.27 13.97 -7.51
CA GLU A 952 19.31 14.69 -8.27
C GLU A 952 18.98 14.76 -9.77
N LEU A 953 18.44 13.69 -10.34
CA LEU A 953 18.01 13.66 -11.74
C LEU A 953 16.90 14.68 -12.01
N GLN A 954 15.91 14.80 -11.12
CA GLN A 954 14.90 15.86 -11.20
C GLN A 954 15.52 17.24 -11.15
N ASP A 955 16.44 17.46 -10.20
CA ASP A 955 17.09 18.76 -10.02
C ASP A 955 17.89 19.14 -11.27
N ARG A 956 18.58 18.17 -11.90
CA ARG A 956 19.29 18.37 -13.17
C ARG A 956 18.33 18.72 -14.31
N ILE A 957 17.20 18.03 -14.43
CA ILE A 957 16.18 18.34 -15.46
C ILE A 957 15.66 19.77 -15.25
N MET A 958 15.25 20.11 -14.03
CA MET A 958 14.76 21.46 -13.71
C MET A 958 15.80 22.55 -13.99
N SER A 959 17.07 22.27 -13.69
CA SER A 959 18.19 23.18 -13.96
C SER A 959 18.39 23.44 -15.45
N ILE A 960 18.36 22.37 -16.27
CA ILE A 960 18.48 22.46 -17.73
C ILE A 960 17.31 23.24 -18.31
N VAL A 961 16.08 22.93 -17.88
CA VAL A 961 14.87 23.61 -18.34
C VAL A 961 14.89 25.10 -17.95
N ALA A 962 15.36 25.44 -16.75
CA ALA A 962 15.47 26.84 -16.32
C ALA A 962 16.51 27.64 -17.12
N ALA A 963 17.56 26.98 -17.59
CA ALA A 963 18.61 27.60 -18.39
C ALA A 963 18.31 27.61 -19.91
N TYR A 964 17.19 27.04 -20.34
CA TYR A 964 16.82 26.98 -21.76
C TYR A 964 16.41 28.36 -22.29
N GLU A 965 16.92 28.71 -23.48
CA GLU A 965 16.68 29.99 -24.18
C GLU A 965 15.88 29.80 -25.48
#